data_AF-Q84ST3-F1
#
_entry.id   AF-Q84ST3-F1
#
_cell.length_a   1.000
_cell.length_b   1.000
_cell.length_c   1.000
_cell.angle_alpha   90.00
_cell.angle_beta   90.00
_cell.angle_gamma   90.00
#
_symmetry.space_group_name_H-M   'P 1'
#
loop_
_entity.id
_entity.type
_entity.pdbx_description
1 polymer ?
#
loop_
_entity_poly.entity_id
_entity_poly.type
_entity_poly.pdbx_seq_one_letter_code
_entity_poly.pdbx_strand_id
1 'polypeptide(L)'
;MALDGGGEVGRRRRRRGWGGGFPSLMRRKQVDSDRVRAAEGEGQPQLAKELNIPALVAIGVGSTIGAGVYVLVGTVAREHAGPALTISFLIAGIASALSAFCYAELASRCPSAGSAYHYSYICVGEGVAWLIGWALVLEYTIGGSAVARGISPNLALFFGGPDSLPWILSRHQLPWFDVIVDPCAAALVFVVTVLLCVGIKESSAVQELITVLNACVMIFVIVAGSYIGFQIGWVGYKVTDGYFPHGINGMLAGSATVFFAYIGFDTVASTAEEVKNPQRDLPLGIGAALSICCCLYMMVSVVIVGLVPYFAMDPDTPISSVFAKHGMQWAMYIVTSGAVLALCSTLLGSLLPQPRILMAMARDGLLPSFFADVNKRTQVPVKSTVVTGLCAAALAFFMDVSQLAGMVSVGTLLAFTIVAVSILILRYIPPDEVPLPSSLQETFCLSQEYDEERVSGILGDERCKTSETKDVILAESMEDPLIEKKITRKMDEMKRRKVAAFSIGSVCVGVMVLTSAASATWLPFLPMCIGCIVGALLLVAGLGLLCWIDQDDGRHSFGQSGGFTCPFVPLLPVLSILVNTYLLINLGGEAWMRVGIWLLIGVLVYILYGRTNSSLKDVIYVPVAQADEIYKSSSGYVS
;
A
#
# COMPACT_ATOMS: atom_id res chain seq x y z
N MET A 1 66.85 12.33 -28.76
CA MET A 1 66.24 13.49 -28.04
C MET A 1 64.75 13.20 -27.99
N ALA A 2 64.19 13.16 -26.78
CA ALA A 2 63.04 12.35 -26.38
C ALA A 2 61.78 12.48 -27.26
N LEU A 3 61.21 11.33 -27.61
CA LEU A 3 59.85 11.16 -28.10
C LEU A 3 58.94 11.07 -26.87
N ASP A 4 58.14 12.11 -26.64
CA ASP A 4 57.07 12.12 -25.65
C ASP A 4 55.76 11.70 -26.36
N GLY A 5 55.50 10.40 -26.34
CA GLY A 5 54.26 9.80 -26.83
C GLY A 5 53.23 9.76 -25.71
N GLY A 6 52.42 10.82 -25.60
CA GLY A 6 51.26 10.86 -24.71
C GLY A 6 50.25 9.78 -25.11
N GLY A 7 50.19 8.71 -24.33
CA GLY A 7 49.16 7.70 -24.41
C GLY A 7 47.83 8.26 -23.92
N GLU A 8 46.92 8.56 -24.85
CA GLU A 8 45.50 8.73 -24.54
C GLU A 8 44.96 7.42 -23.96
N VAL A 9 44.79 7.40 -22.63
CA VAL A 9 43.98 6.38 -21.94
C VAL A 9 42.55 6.53 -22.44
N GLY A 10 42.21 5.69 -23.41
CA GLY A 10 40.90 5.61 -24.01
C GLY A 10 39.85 5.30 -22.95
N ARG A 11 39.15 6.34 -22.46
CA ARG A 11 37.84 6.22 -21.84
C ARG A 11 36.92 5.54 -22.84
N ARG A 12 36.79 4.21 -22.75
CA ARG A 12 35.74 3.43 -23.41
C ARG A 12 34.39 3.98 -22.95
N ARG A 13 33.85 4.94 -23.70
CA ARG A 13 32.42 5.27 -23.69
C ARG A 13 31.67 3.98 -24.03
N ARG A 14 31.13 3.29 -23.01
CA ARG A 14 30.14 2.24 -23.20
C ARG A 14 29.06 2.80 -24.14
N ARG A 15 28.96 2.22 -25.35
CA ARG A 15 27.92 2.52 -26.33
C ARG A 15 26.57 2.45 -25.62
N ARG A 16 25.88 3.59 -25.51
CA ARG A 16 24.45 3.65 -25.17
C ARG A 16 23.67 2.98 -26.29
N GLY A 17 23.49 1.67 -26.19
CA GLY A 17 22.54 0.95 -27.03
C GLY A 17 21.13 1.39 -26.67
N TRP A 18 20.38 1.88 -27.67
CA TRP A 18 18.97 2.28 -27.58
C TRP A 18 18.00 1.10 -27.30
N GLY A 19 18.48 -0.03 -26.77
CA GLY A 19 17.70 -1.19 -26.33
C GLY A 19 17.49 -1.27 -24.81
N GLY A 20 17.97 -0.29 -24.02
CA GLY A 20 18.02 -0.36 -22.54
C GLY A 20 16.71 -0.09 -21.78
N GLY A 21 15.53 -0.30 -22.37
CA GLY A 21 14.23 0.00 -21.75
C GLY A 21 13.88 -0.91 -20.57
N PHE A 22 14.03 -2.22 -20.75
CA PHE A 22 13.65 -3.23 -19.76
C PHE A 22 14.53 -3.27 -18.50
N PRO A 23 15.88 -3.16 -18.59
CA PRO A 23 16.73 -3.24 -17.40
C PRO A 23 16.44 -2.14 -16.37
N SER A 24 16.06 -0.93 -16.81
CA SER A 24 15.72 0.16 -15.88
C SER A 24 14.46 -0.13 -15.06
N LEU A 25 13.50 -0.87 -15.61
CA LEU A 25 12.23 -1.18 -14.92
C LEU A 25 12.40 -2.24 -13.83
N MET A 26 13.44 -3.08 -13.94
CA MET A 26 13.70 -4.20 -13.04
C MET A 26 14.70 -3.90 -11.91
N ARG A 27 15.17 -2.65 -11.79
CA ARG A 27 16.06 -2.25 -10.68
C ARG A 27 15.35 -2.44 -9.35
N ARG A 28 15.99 -3.16 -8.43
CA ARG A 28 15.45 -3.41 -7.08
C ARG A 28 16.24 -2.61 -6.06
N LYS A 29 15.52 -2.06 -5.09
CA LYS A 29 16.11 -1.34 -3.96
C LYS A 29 16.57 -2.33 -2.89
N GLN A 30 17.69 -2.06 -2.24
CA GLN A 30 18.12 -2.79 -1.05
C GLN A 30 17.27 -2.37 0.16
N VAL A 31 16.94 -3.32 1.03
CA VAL A 31 16.32 -2.98 2.32
C VAL A 31 17.36 -2.32 3.21
N ASP A 32 17.04 -1.14 3.75
CA ASP A 32 17.89 -0.46 4.74
C ASP A 32 17.97 -1.31 6.00
N SER A 33 19.06 -2.06 6.13
CA SER A 33 19.43 -2.74 7.37
C SER A 33 20.26 -1.80 8.23
N ASP A 34 20.29 -2.02 9.54
CA ASP A 34 21.10 -1.23 10.47
C ASP A 34 22.59 -1.20 10.03
N ARG A 35 23.05 -2.23 9.32
CA ARG A 35 24.39 -2.32 8.72
C ARG A 35 24.61 -1.30 7.59
N VAL A 36 23.62 -1.07 6.73
CA VAL A 36 23.69 -0.09 5.64
C VAL A 36 23.60 1.34 6.19
N ARG A 37 22.74 1.57 7.19
CA ARG A 37 22.64 2.89 7.84
C ARG A 37 23.94 3.31 8.52
N ALA A 38 24.70 2.36 9.07
CA ALA A 38 26.02 2.63 9.64
C ALA A 38 27.06 3.01 8.56
N ALA A 39 26.95 2.45 7.35
CA ALA A 39 27.86 2.72 6.23
C ALA A 39 27.56 4.02 5.47
N GLU A 40 26.30 4.47 5.42
CA GLU A 40 25.93 5.69 4.68
C GLU A 40 26.20 7.02 5.42
N GLY A 41 26.64 6.97 6.69
CA GLY A 41 26.90 8.16 7.50
C GLY A 41 25.63 8.91 7.90
N GLU A 42 25.68 9.64 9.02
CA GLU A 42 24.54 10.30 9.70
C GLU A 42 23.82 11.42 8.91
N GLY A 43 23.98 11.51 7.59
CA GLY A 43 23.60 12.68 6.79
C GLY A 43 22.15 12.75 6.28
N GLN A 44 21.40 11.65 6.25
CA GLN A 44 20.02 11.71 5.73
C GLN A 44 19.03 12.25 6.79
N PRO A 45 18.20 13.26 6.47
CA PRO A 45 17.20 13.81 7.39
C PRO A 45 16.23 12.70 7.83
N GLN A 46 16.28 12.29 9.09
CA GLN A 46 15.44 11.21 9.62
C GLN A 46 14.15 11.76 10.21
N LEU A 47 13.05 11.01 10.02
CA LEU A 47 11.77 11.25 10.68
C LEU A 47 11.90 10.94 12.19
N ALA A 48 11.09 11.59 13.02
CA ALA A 48 11.12 11.41 14.46
C ALA A 48 10.49 10.08 14.88
N LYS A 49 11.25 9.22 15.59
CA LYS A 49 10.75 7.96 16.15
C LYS A 49 9.95 8.20 17.44
N GLU A 50 8.71 8.66 17.30
CA GLU A 50 7.86 9.08 18.41
C GLU A 50 6.67 8.13 18.67
N LEU A 51 6.30 7.30 17.71
CA LEU A 51 5.07 6.49 17.78
C LEU A 51 5.26 5.17 18.54
N ASN A 52 4.25 4.85 19.35
CA ASN A 52 4.10 3.62 20.14
C ASN A 52 2.76 2.92 19.78
N ILE A 53 2.53 1.72 20.31
CA ILE A 53 1.32 0.91 20.05
C ILE A 53 0.00 1.71 20.19
N PRO A 54 -0.28 2.46 21.27
CA PRO A 54 -1.57 3.16 21.39
C PRO A 54 -1.79 4.19 20.29
N ALA A 55 -0.75 4.95 19.94
CA ALA A 55 -0.79 5.91 18.85
C ALA A 55 -1.01 5.20 17.50
N LEU A 56 -0.38 4.05 17.26
CA LEU A 56 -0.57 3.28 16.03
C LEU A 56 -1.99 2.71 15.92
N VAL A 57 -2.54 2.18 17.03
CA VAL A 57 -3.94 1.73 17.07
C VAL A 57 -4.87 2.91 16.83
N ALA A 58 -4.63 4.06 17.45
CA ALA A 58 -5.44 5.24 17.24
C ALA A 58 -5.37 5.79 15.81
N ILE A 59 -4.19 5.78 15.19
CA ILE A 59 -4.01 6.13 13.79
C ILE A 59 -4.77 5.15 12.91
N GLY A 60 -4.60 3.84 13.10
CA GLY A 60 -5.27 2.82 12.30
C GLY A 60 -6.80 2.89 12.44
N VAL A 61 -7.31 2.89 13.68
CA VAL A 61 -8.75 2.98 13.95
C VAL A 61 -9.31 4.32 13.46
N GLY A 62 -8.63 5.42 13.74
CA GLY A 62 -9.06 6.75 13.34
C GLY A 62 -9.05 7.00 11.84
N SER A 63 -8.14 6.35 11.11
CA SER A 63 -8.07 6.41 9.65
C SER A 63 -9.12 5.52 8.98
N THR A 64 -9.60 4.50 9.69
CA THR A 64 -10.57 3.53 9.17
C THR A 64 -12.01 3.99 9.49
N ILE A 65 -12.28 4.40 10.74
CA ILE A 65 -13.59 4.87 11.20
C ILE A 65 -13.87 6.27 10.65
N GLY A 66 -14.69 6.33 9.59
CA GLY A 66 -15.09 7.58 8.96
C GLY A 66 -16.31 7.44 8.07
N ALA A 67 -16.18 7.93 6.83
CA ALA A 67 -17.25 7.95 5.84
C ALA A 67 -17.82 6.54 5.56
N GLY A 68 -16.96 5.52 5.62
CA GLY A 68 -17.33 4.11 5.55
C GLY A 68 -18.55 3.75 6.41
N VAL A 69 -18.45 3.91 7.73
CA VAL A 69 -19.53 3.50 8.64
C VAL A 69 -20.63 4.54 8.74
N TYR A 70 -20.31 5.83 8.74
CA TYR A 70 -21.31 6.87 8.96
C TYR A 70 -22.19 7.13 7.74
N VAL A 71 -21.70 6.87 6.53
CA VAL A 71 -22.42 7.15 5.27
C VAL A 71 -22.80 5.85 4.55
N LEU A 72 -21.84 4.97 4.26
CA LEU A 72 -22.11 3.81 3.40
C LEU A 72 -23.06 2.79 4.04
N VAL A 73 -23.20 2.74 5.37
CA VAL A 73 -24.16 1.85 6.04
C VAL A 73 -25.59 2.09 5.50
N GLY A 74 -25.99 3.35 5.33
CA GLY A 74 -27.33 3.73 4.90
C GLY A 74 -27.59 3.35 3.45
N THR A 75 -26.68 3.80 2.58
CA THR A 75 -26.77 3.56 1.14
C THR A 75 -26.71 2.06 0.82
N VAL A 76 -25.76 1.33 1.40
CA VAL A 76 -25.59 -0.12 1.13
C VAL A 76 -26.72 -0.96 1.73
N ALA A 77 -27.23 -0.62 2.93
CA ALA A 77 -28.41 -1.28 3.48
C ALA A 77 -29.60 -1.12 2.52
N ARG A 78 -29.84 0.10 2.06
CA ARG A 78 -31.01 0.43 1.23
C ARG A 78 -30.95 -0.19 -0.16
N GLU A 79 -29.80 -0.12 -0.83
CA GLU A 79 -29.70 -0.41 -2.26
C GLU A 79 -29.10 -1.79 -2.60
N HIS A 80 -28.42 -2.44 -1.65
CA HIS A 80 -27.65 -3.65 -1.95
C HIS A 80 -27.89 -4.78 -0.95
N ALA A 81 -27.51 -4.61 0.31
CA ALA A 81 -27.43 -5.73 1.25
C ALA A 81 -28.74 -5.98 2.01
N GLY A 82 -29.55 -4.94 2.24
CA GLY A 82 -30.71 -5.03 3.13
C GLY A 82 -30.28 -5.47 4.54
N PRO A 83 -31.07 -6.36 5.19
CA PRO A 83 -30.73 -6.92 6.49
C PRO A 83 -29.39 -7.67 6.55
N ALA A 84 -28.90 -8.17 5.42
CA ALA A 84 -27.64 -8.89 5.31
C ALA A 84 -26.38 -7.99 5.33
N LEU A 85 -26.52 -6.70 5.60
CA LEU A 85 -25.40 -5.76 5.70
C LEU A 85 -24.31 -6.23 6.67
N THR A 86 -24.69 -6.83 7.80
CA THR A 86 -23.71 -7.33 8.79
C THR A 86 -22.83 -8.44 8.22
N ILE A 87 -23.40 -9.33 7.41
CA ILE A 87 -22.62 -10.37 6.72
C ILE A 87 -21.71 -9.72 5.68
N SER A 88 -22.19 -8.66 5.03
CA SER A 88 -21.41 -7.92 4.04
C SER A 88 -20.16 -7.27 4.68
N PHE A 89 -20.32 -6.65 5.85
CA PHE A 89 -19.19 -6.15 6.65
C PHE A 89 -18.25 -7.26 7.08
N LEU A 90 -18.76 -8.41 7.54
CA LEU A 90 -17.90 -9.52 7.94
C LEU A 90 -17.03 -10.02 6.77
N ILE A 91 -17.62 -10.19 5.58
CA ILE A 91 -16.90 -10.60 4.37
C ILE A 91 -15.83 -9.56 4.00
N ALA A 92 -16.20 -8.28 4.00
CA ALA A 92 -15.26 -7.19 3.72
C ALA A 92 -14.13 -7.09 4.76
N GLY A 93 -14.43 -7.34 6.03
CA GLY A 93 -13.44 -7.40 7.12
C GLY A 93 -12.48 -8.56 6.97
N ILE A 94 -12.96 -9.74 6.57
CA ILE A 94 -12.10 -10.90 6.25
C ILE A 94 -11.20 -10.57 5.06
N ALA A 95 -11.75 -10.00 3.98
CA ALA A 95 -10.97 -9.58 2.82
C ALA A 95 -9.85 -8.60 3.19
N SER A 96 -10.18 -7.61 4.03
CA SER A 96 -9.23 -6.62 4.54
C SER A 96 -8.17 -7.26 5.44
N ALA A 97 -8.54 -8.26 6.25
CA ALA A 97 -7.61 -9.00 7.12
C ALA A 97 -6.56 -9.76 6.32
N LEU A 98 -6.93 -10.36 5.19
CA LEU A 98 -5.96 -11.04 4.30
C LEU A 98 -4.88 -10.06 3.83
N SER A 99 -5.27 -8.86 3.42
CA SER A 99 -4.34 -7.80 3.00
C SER A 99 -3.54 -7.28 4.21
N ALA A 100 -4.17 -7.09 5.37
CA ALA A 100 -3.53 -6.62 6.59
C ALA A 100 -2.43 -7.56 7.10
N PHE A 101 -2.61 -8.89 6.99
CA PHE A 101 -1.56 -9.86 7.33
C PHE A 101 -0.32 -9.73 6.41
N CYS A 102 -0.54 -9.48 5.11
CA CYS A 102 0.56 -9.25 4.18
C CYS A 102 1.29 -7.94 4.50
N TYR A 103 0.55 -6.87 4.81
CA TYR A 103 1.11 -5.60 5.25
C TYR A 103 1.88 -5.72 6.56
N ALA A 104 1.36 -6.45 7.55
CA ALA A 104 2.01 -6.61 8.85
C ALA A 104 3.39 -7.27 8.74
N GLU A 105 3.53 -8.31 7.90
CA GLU A 105 4.83 -8.94 7.68
C GLU A 105 5.81 -7.98 6.98
N LEU A 106 5.42 -7.34 5.88
CA LEU A 106 6.30 -6.42 5.14
C LEU A 106 6.68 -5.19 5.95
N ALA A 107 5.73 -4.59 6.68
CA ALA A 107 5.97 -3.44 7.53
C ALA A 107 6.92 -3.75 8.68
N SER A 108 6.84 -4.97 9.25
CA SER A 108 7.75 -5.39 10.32
C SER A 108 9.17 -5.68 9.83
N ARG A 109 9.33 -6.20 8.61
CA ARG A 109 10.64 -6.58 8.04
C ARG A 109 11.34 -5.42 7.34
N CYS A 110 10.58 -4.57 6.66
CA CYS A 110 11.09 -3.47 5.84
C CYS A 110 10.46 -2.14 6.28
N PRO A 111 10.76 -1.64 7.50
CA PRO A 111 10.12 -0.46 8.05
C PRO A 111 10.53 0.81 7.27
N SER A 112 9.70 1.21 6.31
CA SER A 112 9.86 2.42 5.51
C SER A 112 8.54 3.18 5.42
N ALA A 113 8.64 4.51 5.39
CA ALA A 113 7.48 5.39 5.23
C ALA A 113 6.83 5.27 3.83
N GLY A 114 7.52 4.63 2.87
CA GLY A 114 7.02 4.39 1.52
C GLY A 114 5.96 3.28 1.41
N SER A 115 5.71 2.49 2.45
CA SER A 115 4.67 1.46 2.48
C SER A 115 4.69 0.56 1.21
N ALA A 116 3.56 0.33 0.54
CA ALA A 116 3.47 -0.52 -0.65
C ALA A 116 4.35 -0.10 -1.84
N TYR A 117 4.69 1.19 -1.98
CA TYR A 117 5.69 1.64 -2.96
C TYR A 117 7.05 1.01 -2.65
N HIS A 118 7.49 1.09 -1.39
CA HIS A 118 8.79 0.56 -1.00
C HIS A 118 8.85 -0.96 -1.13
N TYR A 119 7.79 -1.65 -0.70
CA TYR A 119 7.72 -3.12 -0.79
C TYR A 119 7.79 -3.62 -2.24
N SER A 120 7.06 -2.97 -3.15
CA SER A 120 7.08 -3.32 -4.57
C SER A 120 8.43 -2.97 -5.23
N TYR A 121 9.13 -1.94 -4.76
CA TYR A 121 10.48 -1.61 -5.26
C TYR A 121 11.50 -2.69 -4.89
N ILE A 122 11.41 -3.19 -3.66
CA ILE A 122 12.31 -4.23 -3.18
C ILE A 122 12.03 -5.57 -3.88
N CYS A 123 10.76 -5.97 -3.97
CA CYS A 123 10.39 -7.30 -4.45
C CYS A 123 10.25 -7.39 -5.98
N VAL A 124 9.64 -6.39 -6.61
CA VAL A 124 9.24 -6.45 -8.02
C VAL A 124 10.23 -5.67 -8.88
N GLY A 125 10.39 -4.38 -8.60
CA GLY A 125 11.32 -3.47 -9.28
C GLY A 125 10.79 -2.05 -9.46
N GLU A 126 11.68 -1.15 -9.88
CA GLU A 126 11.48 0.30 -10.01
C GLU A 126 10.22 0.68 -10.80
N GLY A 127 9.97 0.02 -11.94
CA GLY A 127 8.86 0.39 -12.81
C GLY A 127 7.49 0.15 -12.17
N VAL A 128 7.31 -1.01 -11.55
CA VAL A 128 6.07 -1.35 -10.85
C VAL A 128 5.95 -0.51 -9.58
N ALA A 129 7.05 -0.32 -8.85
CA ALA A 129 7.08 0.53 -7.67
C ALA A 129 6.61 1.95 -8.00
N TRP A 130 7.17 2.57 -9.03
CA TRP A 130 6.75 3.90 -9.48
C TRP A 130 5.24 3.98 -9.71
N LEU A 131 4.67 3.03 -10.47
CA LEU A 131 3.24 3.04 -10.78
C LEU A 131 2.39 2.89 -9.52
N ILE A 132 2.79 2.03 -8.59
CA ILE A 132 2.09 1.83 -7.32
C ILE A 132 2.21 3.06 -6.44
N GLY A 133 3.40 3.65 -6.31
CA GLY A 133 3.59 4.91 -5.57
C GLY A 133 2.75 6.04 -6.16
N TRP A 134 2.71 6.16 -7.48
CA TRP A 134 1.89 7.15 -8.18
C TRP A 134 0.38 6.91 -8.00
N ALA A 135 -0.05 5.66 -7.92
CA ALA A 135 -1.42 5.27 -7.60
C ALA A 135 -1.78 5.61 -6.14
N LEU A 136 -0.89 5.32 -5.19
CA LEU A 136 -1.09 5.65 -3.77
C LEU A 136 -1.16 7.17 -3.54
N VAL A 137 -0.32 7.95 -4.22
CA VAL A 137 -0.38 9.42 -4.15
C VAL A 137 -1.76 9.92 -4.57
N LEU A 138 -2.33 9.38 -5.66
CA LEU A 138 -3.70 9.69 -6.08
C LEU A 138 -4.71 9.28 -5.03
N GLU A 139 -4.65 8.02 -4.59
CA GLU A 139 -5.57 7.42 -3.62
C GLU A 139 -5.69 8.29 -2.38
N TYR A 140 -4.57 8.66 -1.75
CA TYR A 140 -4.59 9.47 -0.54
C TYR A 140 -5.04 10.92 -0.79
N THR A 141 -4.69 11.52 -1.95
CA THR A 141 -5.18 12.88 -2.30
C THR A 141 -6.69 12.89 -2.46
N ILE A 142 -7.20 11.95 -3.26
CA ILE A 142 -8.62 11.84 -3.62
C ILE A 142 -9.42 11.37 -2.40
N GLY A 143 -8.90 10.41 -1.64
CA GLY A 143 -9.49 9.90 -0.42
C GLY A 143 -9.66 11.01 0.61
N GLY A 144 -8.61 11.79 0.86
CA GLY A 144 -8.70 12.97 1.73
C GLY A 144 -9.73 13.98 1.23
N SER A 145 -9.76 14.25 -0.07
CA SER A 145 -10.73 15.18 -0.67
C SER A 145 -12.18 14.68 -0.55
N ALA A 146 -12.41 13.38 -0.76
CA ALA A 146 -13.72 12.74 -0.67
C ALA A 146 -14.26 12.79 0.77
N VAL A 147 -13.40 12.45 1.73
CA VAL A 147 -13.72 12.48 3.16
C VAL A 147 -14.03 13.90 3.60
N ALA A 148 -13.23 14.89 3.17
CA ALA A 148 -13.46 16.30 3.50
C ALA A 148 -14.83 16.79 3.04
N ARG A 149 -15.24 16.42 1.81
CA ARG A 149 -16.59 16.75 1.30
C ARG A 149 -17.71 16.01 2.02
N GLY A 150 -17.44 14.84 2.60
CA GLY A 150 -18.39 14.13 3.47
C GLY A 150 -18.65 14.83 4.81
N ILE A 151 -17.76 15.75 5.24
CA ILE A 151 -17.93 16.50 6.49
C ILE A 151 -19.03 17.55 6.37
N SER A 152 -19.12 18.25 5.24
CA SER A 152 -20.00 19.41 5.09
C SER A 152 -21.48 19.13 5.40
N PRO A 153 -22.11 18.01 4.95
CA PRO A 153 -23.50 17.70 5.30
C PRO A 153 -23.69 17.39 6.79
N ASN A 154 -22.74 16.68 7.41
CA ASN A 154 -22.77 16.37 8.84
C ASN A 154 -22.60 17.65 9.68
N LEU A 155 -21.74 18.57 9.23
CA LEU A 155 -21.56 19.87 9.87
C LEU A 155 -22.81 20.75 9.71
N ALA A 156 -23.44 20.75 8.53
CA ALA A 156 -24.69 21.45 8.29
C ALA A 156 -25.80 20.95 9.24
N LEU A 157 -25.95 19.63 9.35
CA LEU A 157 -26.92 19.02 10.26
C LEU A 157 -26.65 19.41 11.72
N PHE A 158 -25.39 19.43 12.13
CA PHE A 158 -25.00 19.82 13.50
C PHE A 158 -25.42 21.26 13.85
N PHE A 159 -25.35 22.19 12.89
CA PHE A 159 -25.78 23.59 13.08
C PHE A 159 -27.28 23.83 12.84
N GLY A 160 -28.07 22.77 12.61
CA GLY A 160 -29.52 22.86 12.46
C GLY A 160 -30.03 22.90 11.02
N GLY A 161 -29.16 22.61 10.04
CA GLY A 161 -29.55 22.42 8.64
C GLY A 161 -28.62 23.11 7.63
N PRO A 162 -28.86 22.91 6.33
CA PRO A 162 -28.07 23.51 5.24
C PRO A 162 -28.00 25.04 5.31
N ASP A 163 -29.10 25.68 5.71
CA ASP A 163 -29.23 27.14 5.75
C ASP A 163 -28.58 27.79 6.98
N SER A 164 -28.22 26.99 7.99
CA SER A 164 -27.63 27.48 9.24
C SER A 164 -26.12 27.71 9.15
N LEU A 165 -25.46 27.19 8.11
CA LEU A 165 -24.05 27.44 7.89
C LEU A 165 -23.83 28.89 7.41
N PRO A 166 -22.78 29.59 7.88
CA PRO A 166 -22.40 30.88 7.32
C PRO A 166 -22.25 30.74 5.80
N TRP A 167 -22.76 31.71 5.04
CA TRP A 167 -22.77 31.64 3.57
C TRP A 167 -21.38 31.34 2.99
N ILE A 168 -20.29 31.78 3.65
CA ILE A 168 -18.90 31.54 3.22
C ILE A 168 -18.54 30.04 3.21
N LEU A 169 -19.16 29.24 4.06
CA LEU A 169 -18.89 27.81 4.24
C LEU A 169 -19.96 26.92 3.58
N SER A 170 -21.11 27.46 3.18
CA SER A 170 -22.15 26.68 2.51
C SER A 170 -21.70 26.22 1.13
N ARG A 171 -22.23 25.08 0.67
CA ARG A 171 -22.03 24.63 -0.71
C ARG A 171 -22.69 25.62 -1.67
N HIS A 172 -21.99 26.00 -2.73
CA HIS A 172 -22.56 26.83 -3.78
C HIS A 172 -22.57 26.04 -5.08
N GLN A 173 -23.68 26.08 -5.80
CA GLN A 173 -23.72 25.59 -7.17
C GLN A 173 -23.34 26.75 -8.08
N LEU A 174 -22.27 26.60 -8.85
CA LEU A 174 -21.89 27.58 -9.87
C LEU A 174 -22.71 27.29 -11.13
N PRO A 175 -23.69 28.14 -11.50
CA PRO A 175 -24.66 27.81 -12.54
C PRO A 175 -24.05 27.69 -13.95
N TRP A 176 -22.81 28.16 -14.14
CA TRP A 176 -22.14 28.20 -15.43
C TRP A 176 -21.41 26.89 -15.77
N PHE A 177 -21.05 26.10 -14.77
CA PHE A 177 -20.27 24.87 -14.94
C PHE A 177 -20.97 23.61 -14.42
N ASP A 178 -22.14 23.76 -13.80
CA ASP A 178 -22.84 22.68 -13.07
C ASP A 178 -21.93 21.97 -12.05
N VAL A 179 -21.06 22.76 -11.40
CA VAL A 179 -20.13 22.28 -10.38
C VAL A 179 -20.57 22.78 -9.01
N ILE A 180 -20.72 21.84 -8.06
CA ILE A 180 -21.01 22.14 -6.66
C ILE A 180 -19.68 22.38 -5.94
N VAL A 181 -19.40 23.64 -5.64
CA VAL A 181 -18.21 24.01 -4.87
C VAL A 181 -18.46 23.89 -3.37
N ASP A 182 -17.45 23.40 -2.65
CA ASP A 182 -17.51 23.16 -1.20
C ASP A 182 -16.34 23.88 -0.47
N PRO A 183 -16.55 25.15 -0.07
CA PRO A 183 -15.54 25.93 0.66
C PRO A 183 -15.21 25.34 2.04
N CYS A 184 -16.19 24.74 2.71
CA CYS A 184 -15.99 24.12 4.02
C CYS A 184 -15.03 22.94 3.93
N ALA A 185 -15.20 22.07 2.94
CA ALA A 185 -14.30 20.96 2.70
C ALA A 185 -12.85 21.44 2.46
N ALA A 186 -12.67 22.46 1.62
CA ALA A 186 -11.34 23.03 1.36
C ALA A 186 -10.70 23.64 2.62
N ALA A 187 -11.47 24.39 3.42
CA ALA A 187 -11.00 24.96 4.68
C ALA A 187 -10.56 23.89 5.68
N LEU A 188 -11.31 22.78 5.80
CA LEU A 188 -10.96 21.67 6.66
C LEU A 188 -9.67 20.97 6.21
N VAL A 189 -9.48 20.77 4.90
CA VAL A 189 -8.22 20.25 4.36
C VAL A 189 -7.05 21.16 4.74
N PHE A 190 -7.20 22.48 4.65
CA PHE A 190 -6.16 23.41 5.08
C PHE A 190 -5.85 23.30 6.57
N VAL A 191 -6.86 23.22 7.43
CA VAL A 191 -6.68 23.06 8.89
C VAL A 191 -5.89 21.78 9.20
N VAL A 192 -6.28 20.66 8.60
CA VAL A 192 -5.57 19.38 8.78
C VAL A 192 -4.15 19.44 8.23
N THR A 193 -3.96 20.08 7.07
CA THR A 193 -2.62 20.26 6.47
C THR A 193 -1.70 21.06 7.41
N VAL A 194 -2.21 22.14 8.01
CA VAL A 194 -1.47 22.94 8.99
C VAL A 194 -1.12 22.10 10.21
N LEU A 195 -2.08 21.33 10.75
CA LEU A 195 -1.83 20.44 11.89
C LEU A 195 -0.71 19.43 11.60
N LEU A 196 -0.72 18.80 10.42
CA LEU A 196 0.32 17.87 9.99
C LEU A 196 1.70 18.54 9.85
N CYS A 197 1.74 19.84 9.52
CA CYS A 197 3.00 20.60 9.44
C CYS A 197 3.60 20.92 10.83
N VAL A 198 2.78 20.99 11.89
CA VAL A 198 3.25 21.25 13.26
C VAL A 198 4.13 20.11 13.78
N GLY A 199 3.79 18.87 13.45
CA GLY A 199 4.62 17.70 13.77
C GLY A 199 3.79 16.43 14.01
N ILE A 200 4.45 15.27 13.90
CA ILE A 200 3.80 13.97 14.03
C ILE A 200 3.30 13.71 15.46
N LYS A 201 4.05 14.17 16.48
CA LYS A 201 3.68 13.97 17.88
C LYS A 201 2.34 14.64 18.21
N GLU A 202 2.21 15.93 17.90
CA GLU A 202 0.98 16.69 18.12
C GLU A 202 -0.18 16.15 17.27
N SER A 203 0.08 15.84 16.00
CA SER A 203 -0.93 15.25 15.11
C SER A 203 -1.44 13.90 15.63
N SER A 204 -0.53 13.04 16.12
CA SER A 204 -0.86 11.73 16.69
C SER A 204 -1.64 11.83 18.00
N ALA A 205 -1.36 12.83 18.84
CA ALA A 205 -2.12 13.10 20.06
C ALA A 205 -3.55 13.58 19.75
N VAL A 206 -3.70 14.47 18.76
CA VAL A 206 -5.03 14.88 18.28
C VAL A 206 -5.79 13.70 17.68
N GLN A 207 -5.12 12.87 16.86
CA GLN A 207 -5.71 11.65 16.32
C GLN A 207 -6.15 10.69 17.44
N GLU A 208 -5.32 10.48 18.47
CA GLU A 208 -5.64 9.64 19.62
C GLU A 208 -6.90 10.12 20.35
N LEU A 209 -6.97 11.41 20.67
CA LEU A 209 -8.14 12.00 21.30
C LEU A 209 -9.42 11.82 20.46
N ILE A 210 -9.35 12.16 19.17
CA ILE A 210 -10.52 12.09 18.27
C ILE A 210 -10.96 10.64 18.07
N THR A 211 -10.03 9.70 17.91
CA THR A 211 -10.33 8.28 17.76
C THR A 211 -11.01 7.70 19.00
N VAL A 212 -10.52 8.04 20.20
CA VAL A 212 -11.14 7.60 21.46
C VAL A 212 -12.56 8.14 21.58
N LEU A 213 -12.78 9.43 21.29
CA LEU A 213 -14.12 10.03 21.29
C LEU A 213 -15.06 9.32 20.31
N ASN A 214 -14.59 8.98 19.10
CA ASN A 214 -15.39 8.25 18.14
C ASN A 214 -15.72 6.82 18.55
N ALA A 215 -14.75 6.10 19.13
CA ALA A 215 -15.01 4.79 19.69
C ALA A 215 -16.11 4.87 20.77
N CYS A 216 -16.07 5.90 21.63
CA CYS A 216 -17.13 6.16 22.61
C CYS A 216 -18.50 6.43 21.95
N VAL A 217 -18.55 7.25 20.90
CA VAL A 217 -19.81 7.51 20.17
C VAL A 217 -20.35 6.24 19.51
N MET A 218 -19.49 5.42 18.91
CA MET A 218 -19.90 4.13 18.33
C MET A 218 -20.46 3.19 19.40
N ILE A 219 -19.80 3.08 20.56
CA ILE A 219 -20.31 2.28 21.68
C ILE A 219 -21.65 2.83 22.17
N PHE A 220 -21.81 4.15 22.26
CA PHE A 220 -23.08 4.78 22.60
C PHE A 220 -24.19 4.40 21.60
N VAL A 221 -23.92 4.46 20.30
CA VAL A 221 -24.86 4.04 19.25
C VAL A 221 -25.27 2.58 19.45
N ILE A 222 -24.31 1.70 19.72
CA ILE A 222 -24.58 0.27 19.95
C ILE A 222 -25.48 0.08 21.17
N VAL A 223 -25.16 0.71 22.31
CA VAL A 223 -25.90 0.55 23.56
C VAL A 223 -27.29 1.18 23.48
N ALA A 224 -27.38 2.46 23.12
CA ALA A 224 -28.63 3.19 23.04
C ALA A 224 -29.53 2.62 21.93
N GLY A 225 -28.96 2.28 20.77
CA GLY A 225 -29.71 1.66 19.70
C GLY A 225 -30.20 0.26 20.05
N SER A 226 -29.40 -0.55 20.75
CA SER A 226 -29.87 -1.86 21.23
C SER A 226 -31.04 -1.73 22.21
N TYR A 227 -30.98 -0.75 23.11
CA TYR A 227 -32.07 -0.47 24.04
C TYR A 227 -33.39 -0.16 23.30
N ILE A 228 -33.36 0.73 22.31
CA ILE A 228 -34.54 1.00 21.46
C ILE A 228 -34.97 -0.28 20.72
N GLY A 229 -34.01 -1.04 20.18
CA GLY A 229 -34.25 -2.26 19.43
C GLY A 229 -35.03 -3.30 20.23
N PHE A 230 -34.70 -3.46 21.51
CA PHE A 230 -35.45 -4.31 22.43
C PHE A 230 -36.86 -3.79 22.73
N GLN A 231 -37.09 -2.48 22.74
CA GLN A 231 -38.42 -1.90 22.96
C GLN A 231 -39.36 -2.07 21.76
N ILE A 232 -38.86 -1.82 20.54
CA ILE A 232 -39.67 -1.92 19.31
C ILE A 232 -39.69 -3.33 18.72
N GLY A 233 -38.87 -4.24 19.26
CA GLY A 233 -38.77 -5.62 18.82
C GLY A 233 -38.12 -5.79 17.44
N TRP A 234 -37.08 -5.00 17.17
CA TRP A 234 -36.21 -5.10 15.98
C TRP A 234 -36.97 -5.13 14.65
N VAL A 235 -37.77 -4.09 14.38
CA VAL A 235 -38.67 -3.99 13.22
C VAL A 235 -37.97 -4.13 11.88
N GLY A 236 -36.71 -3.70 11.77
CA GLY A 236 -35.96 -3.75 10.52
C GLY A 236 -35.56 -5.16 10.09
N TYR A 237 -35.63 -6.16 10.98
CA TYR A 237 -35.47 -7.57 10.64
C TYR A 237 -36.80 -8.28 10.31
N LYS A 238 -37.95 -7.62 10.55
CA LYS A 238 -39.30 -8.17 10.29
C LYS A 238 -39.85 -7.70 8.94
N VAL A 239 -38.99 -7.64 7.93
CA VAL A 239 -39.36 -7.26 6.56
C VAL A 239 -39.93 -8.44 5.79
N THR A 240 -40.93 -8.17 4.94
CA THR A 240 -41.65 -9.18 4.14
C THR A 240 -40.74 -9.94 3.17
N ASP A 241 -39.71 -9.26 2.67
CA ASP A 241 -38.78 -9.79 1.66
C ASP A 241 -37.70 -10.69 2.28
N GLY A 242 -37.73 -10.91 3.60
CA GLY A 242 -36.78 -11.72 4.33
C GLY A 242 -35.42 -11.04 4.56
N TYR A 243 -34.41 -11.84 4.92
CA TYR A 243 -33.08 -11.34 5.29
C TYR A 243 -32.21 -10.95 4.09
N PHE A 244 -32.52 -11.48 2.89
CA PHE A 244 -31.77 -11.26 1.65
C PHE A 244 -32.69 -10.67 0.55
N PRO A 245 -33.21 -9.44 0.70
CA PRO A 245 -34.15 -8.85 -0.25
C PRO A 245 -33.59 -8.73 -1.68
N HIS A 246 -32.29 -8.44 -1.80
CA HIS A 246 -31.59 -8.37 -3.09
C HIS A 246 -30.81 -9.66 -3.43
N GLY A 247 -31.10 -10.76 -2.73
CA GLY A 247 -30.41 -12.03 -2.86
C GLY A 247 -28.94 -12.00 -2.40
N ILE A 248 -28.25 -13.13 -2.61
CA ILE A 248 -26.84 -13.30 -2.23
C ILE A 248 -25.94 -12.37 -3.05
N ASN A 249 -26.30 -12.12 -4.32
CA ASN A 249 -25.54 -11.20 -5.18
C ASN A 249 -25.59 -9.76 -4.66
N GLY A 250 -26.74 -9.30 -4.16
CA GLY A 250 -26.85 -7.98 -3.54
C GLY A 250 -26.01 -7.85 -2.27
N MET A 251 -25.97 -8.89 -1.42
CA MET A 251 -25.07 -8.95 -0.26
C MET A 251 -23.59 -8.90 -0.69
N LEU A 252 -23.17 -9.68 -1.70
CA LEU A 252 -21.78 -9.68 -2.17
C LEU A 252 -21.37 -8.34 -2.79
N ALA A 253 -22.27 -7.69 -3.56
CA ALA A 253 -22.06 -6.34 -4.07
C ALA A 253 -21.97 -5.31 -2.92
N GLY A 254 -22.78 -5.50 -1.88
CA GLY A 254 -22.68 -4.73 -0.64
C GLY A 254 -21.31 -4.87 0.02
N SER A 255 -20.77 -6.10 0.13
CA SER A 255 -19.43 -6.36 0.68
C SER A 255 -18.33 -5.60 -0.07
N ALA A 256 -18.42 -5.57 -1.41
CA ALA A 256 -17.49 -4.83 -2.25
C ALA A 256 -17.51 -3.32 -1.95
N THR A 257 -18.70 -2.79 -1.72
CA THR A 257 -18.90 -1.35 -1.44
C THR A 257 -18.42 -1.01 -0.03
N VAL A 258 -18.78 -1.80 0.99
CA VAL A 258 -18.34 -1.57 2.38
C VAL A 258 -16.87 -1.94 2.63
N PHE A 259 -16.19 -2.60 1.70
CA PHE A 259 -14.73 -2.75 1.75
C PHE A 259 -14.03 -1.39 1.86
N PHE A 260 -14.59 -0.35 1.24
CA PHE A 260 -14.13 1.03 1.39
C PHE A 260 -14.05 1.47 2.87
N ALA A 261 -14.96 0.99 3.72
CA ALA A 261 -14.97 1.35 5.14
C ALA A 261 -13.78 0.79 5.93
N TYR A 262 -13.09 -0.24 5.40
CA TYR A 262 -11.93 -0.86 6.03
C TYR A 262 -10.59 -0.28 5.56
N ILE A 263 -10.60 0.62 4.57
CA ILE A 263 -9.40 1.32 4.12
C ILE A 263 -8.93 2.26 5.25
N GLY A 264 -7.64 2.22 5.60
CA GLY A 264 -7.10 3.02 6.69
C GLY A 264 -6.09 2.27 7.57
N PHE A 265 -6.17 0.95 7.70
CA PHE A 265 -5.19 0.18 8.49
C PHE A 265 -3.76 0.27 7.91
N ASP A 266 -3.66 0.45 6.60
CA ASP A 266 -2.42 0.60 5.84
C ASP A 266 -1.72 1.95 6.10
N THR A 267 -2.47 2.96 6.57
CA THR A 267 -1.91 4.23 7.07
C THR A 267 -0.87 4.00 8.17
N VAL A 268 -1.08 2.98 9.01
CA VAL A 268 -0.13 2.59 10.07
C VAL A 268 1.21 2.16 9.46
N ALA A 269 1.19 1.40 8.36
CA ALA A 269 2.40 0.95 7.67
C ALA A 269 3.20 2.13 7.08
N SER A 270 2.52 3.17 6.61
CA SER A 270 3.16 4.40 6.10
C SER A 270 3.85 5.23 7.19
N THR A 271 3.62 4.93 8.46
CA THR A 271 4.31 5.57 9.61
C THR A 271 5.49 4.76 10.14
N ALA A 272 5.92 3.70 9.46
CA ALA A 272 6.93 2.77 9.96
C ALA A 272 8.28 3.42 10.37
N GLU A 273 8.73 4.47 9.67
CA GLU A 273 9.96 5.21 10.03
C GLU A 273 9.84 6.03 11.33
N GLU A 274 8.61 6.32 11.77
CA GLU A 274 8.30 7.10 12.96
C GLU A 274 8.00 6.21 14.19
N VAL A 275 8.05 4.88 14.04
CA VAL A 275 7.78 3.91 15.11
C VAL A 275 9.07 3.56 15.86
N LYS A 276 8.98 3.49 17.19
CA LYS A 276 10.13 3.14 18.05
C LYS A 276 10.57 1.68 17.88
N ASN A 277 9.62 0.74 17.87
CA ASN A 277 9.86 -0.69 17.71
C ASN A 277 8.98 -1.30 16.59
N PRO A 278 9.33 -1.05 15.31
CA PRO A 278 8.46 -1.39 14.18
C PRO A 278 8.18 -2.89 14.05
N GLN A 279 9.11 -3.77 14.44
CA GLN A 279 8.97 -5.21 14.25
C GLN A 279 7.81 -5.82 15.04
N ARG A 280 7.50 -5.23 16.21
CA ARG A 280 6.42 -5.67 17.09
C ARG A 280 5.20 -4.75 17.01
N ASP A 281 5.45 -3.44 17.00
CA ASP A 281 4.38 -2.47 17.21
C ASP A 281 3.54 -2.27 15.95
N LEU A 282 4.11 -2.40 14.75
CA LEU A 282 3.36 -2.29 13.49
C LEU A 282 2.36 -3.45 13.30
N PRO A 283 2.75 -4.74 13.43
CA PRO A 283 1.80 -5.83 13.34
C PRO A 283 0.66 -5.75 14.37
N LEU A 284 0.99 -5.37 15.60
CA LEU A 284 -0.01 -5.19 16.66
C LEU A 284 -0.94 -4.00 16.36
N GLY A 285 -0.40 -2.88 15.88
CA GLY A 285 -1.18 -1.71 15.50
C GLY A 285 -2.16 -2.00 14.36
N ILE A 286 -1.67 -2.62 13.28
CA ILE A 286 -2.49 -3.00 12.11
C ILE A 286 -3.58 -4.00 12.52
N GLY A 287 -3.20 -5.07 13.22
CA GLY A 287 -4.13 -6.12 13.64
C GLY A 287 -5.20 -5.62 14.61
N ALA A 288 -4.79 -4.89 15.65
CA ALA A 288 -5.73 -4.37 16.64
C ALA A 288 -6.66 -3.32 16.02
N ALA A 289 -6.15 -2.42 15.16
CA ALA A 289 -6.98 -1.44 14.49
C ALA A 289 -8.08 -2.11 13.64
N LEU A 290 -7.70 -3.10 12.83
CA LEU A 290 -8.65 -3.81 11.98
C LEU A 290 -9.68 -4.60 12.81
N SER A 291 -9.25 -5.30 13.87
CA SER A 291 -10.16 -6.05 14.73
C SER A 291 -11.16 -5.15 15.43
N ILE A 292 -10.72 -4.01 15.98
CA ILE A 292 -11.60 -3.02 16.62
C ILE A 292 -12.62 -2.48 15.63
N CYS A 293 -12.18 -2.06 14.44
CA CYS A 293 -13.08 -1.53 13.41
C CYS A 293 -14.09 -2.58 12.96
N CYS A 294 -13.64 -3.82 12.73
CA CYS A 294 -14.52 -4.91 12.31
C CYS A 294 -15.63 -5.19 13.33
N CYS A 295 -15.28 -5.30 14.62
CA CYS A 295 -16.25 -5.48 15.68
C CYS A 295 -17.25 -4.32 15.76
N LEU A 296 -16.76 -3.08 15.74
CA LEU A 296 -17.63 -1.90 15.80
C LEU A 296 -18.58 -1.83 14.60
N TYR A 297 -18.08 -2.05 13.38
CA TYR A 297 -18.91 -1.99 12.17
C TYR A 297 -19.99 -3.05 12.15
N MET A 298 -19.66 -4.28 12.53
CA MET A 298 -20.66 -5.35 12.62
C MET A 298 -21.74 -5.03 13.64
N MET A 299 -21.37 -4.56 14.84
CA MET A 299 -22.32 -4.23 15.90
C MET A 299 -23.21 -3.04 15.51
N VAL A 300 -22.64 -1.97 14.94
CA VAL A 300 -23.40 -0.81 14.45
C VAL A 300 -24.35 -1.24 13.33
N SER A 301 -23.88 -2.04 12.38
CA SER A 301 -24.70 -2.59 11.29
C SER A 301 -25.90 -3.36 11.83
N VAL A 302 -25.70 -4.27 12.81
CA VAL A 302 -26.80 -5.02 13.44
C VAL A 302 -27.83 -4.08 14.05
N VAL A 303 -27.36 -3.09 14.80
CA VAL A 303 -28.23 -2.17 15.53
C VAL A 303 -29.04 -1.30 14.58
N ILE A 304 -28.39 -0.64 13.61
CA ILE A 304 -29.03 0.34 12.73
C ILE A 304 -30.03 -0.33 11.78
N VAL A 305 -29.64 -1.44 11.16
CA VAL A 305 -30.52 -2.23 10.31
C VAL A 305 -31.69 -2.83 11.10
N GLY A 306 -31.47 -3.21 12.36
CA GLY A 306 -32.53 -3.71 13.21
C GLY A 306 -33.56 -2.64 13.64
N LEU A 307 -33.16 -1.37 13.69
CA LEU A 307 -34.02 -0.26 14.12
C LEU A 307 -34.92 0.29 13.02
N VAL A 308 -34.45 0.32 11.78
CA VAL A 308 -35.19 0.91 10.66
C VAL A 308 -35.19 -0.05 9.46
N PRO A 309 -36.36 -0.35 8.86
CA PRO A 309 -36.42 -1.15 7.64
C PRO A 309 -35.56 -0.54 6.53
N TYR A 310 -34.83 -1.39 5.80
CA TYR A 310 -33.79 -0.98 4.85
C TYR A 310 -34.27 0.04 3.80
N PHE A 311 -35.51 -0.08 3.32
CA PHE A 311 -36.10 0.84 2.33
C PHE A 311 -36.45 2.24 2.89
N ALA A 312 -36.57 2.38 4.21
CA ALA A 312 -36.89 3.64 4.90
C ALA A 312 -35.66 4.30 5.54
N MET A 313 -34.48 3.71 5.36
CA MET A 313 -33.22 4.22 5.86
C MET A 313 -32.80 5.47 5.09
N ASP A 314 -32.31 6.46 5.82
CA ASP A 314 -31.72 7.67 5.25
C ASP A 314 -30.34 7.30 4.66
N PRO A 315 -30.08 7.60 3.38
CA PRO A 315 -28.83 7.20 2.72
C PRO A 315 -27.61 8.02 3.18
N ASP A 316 -27.83 9.27 3.60
CA ASP A 316 -26.75 10.21 3.92
C ASP A 316 -26.39 10.20 5.41
N THR A 317 -27.40 10.07 6.27
CA THR A 317 -27.26 10.17 7.74
C THR A 317 -27.95 9.01 8.48
N PRO A 318 -27.64 7.75 8.13
CA PRO A 318 -28.35 6.57 8.64
C PRO A 318 -28.33 6.45 10.16
N ILE A 319 -27.22 6.81 10.80
CA ILE A 319 -27.04 6.61 12.24
C ILE A 319 -27.74 7.72 13.04
N SER A 320 -27.55 9.00 12.68
CA SER A 320 -28.09 10.13 13.45
C SER A 320 -29.59 10.29 13.26
N SER A 321 -30.10 10.11 12.04
CA SER A 321 -31.53 10.22 11.72
C SER A 321 -32.39 9.17 12.43
N VAL A 322 -31.84 7.97 12.70
CA VAL A 322 -32.50 6.91 13.48
C VAL A 322 -32.91 7.40 14.86
N PHE A 323 -32.02 8.09 15.58
CA PHE A 323 -32.31 8.57 16.93
C PHE A 323 -33.32 9.73 16.92
N ALA A 324 -33.25 10.61 15.93
CA ALA A 324 -34.22 11.68 15.75
C ALA A 324 -35.64 11.14 15.50
N LYS A 325 -35.79 10.12 14.64
CA LYS A 325 -37.09 9.46 14.37
C LYS A 325 -37.69 8.80 15.62
N HIS A 326 -36.87 8.35 16.55
CA HIS A 326 -37.31 7.76 17.82
C HIS A 326 -37.45 8.79 18.96
N GLY A 327 -37.49 10.08 18.65
CA GLY A 327 -37.73 11.16 19.62
C GLY A 327 -36.53 11.55 20.48
N MET A 328 -35.33 10.99 20.24
CA MET A 328 -34.11 11.31 20.99
C MET A 328 -33.25 12.33 20.26
N GLN A 329 -33.72 13.57 20.20
CA GLN A 329 -33.01 14.67 19.54
C GLN A 329 -31.62 14.93 20.16
N TRP A 330 -31.48 14.78 21.48
CA TRP A 330 -30.19 14.94 22.15
C TRP A 330 -29.15 13.90 21.69
N ALA A 331 -29.58 12.66 21.45
CA ALA A 331 -28.71 11.59 20.96
C ALA A 331 -28.27 11.84 19.51
N MET A 332 -29.15 12.43 18.69
CA MET A 332 -28.81 12.84 17.32
C MET A 332 -27.63 13.83 17.30
N TYR A 333 -27.58 14.82 18.21
CA TYR A 333 -26.44 15.74 18.30
C TYR A 333 -25.13 15.06 18.71
N ILE A 334 -25.17 14.11 19.66
CA ILE A 334 -23.99 13.32 20.06
C ILE A 334 -23.46 12.54 18.86
N VAL A 335 -24.33 11.80 18.17
CA VAL A 335 -23.95 10.99 17.01
C VAL A 335 -23.42 11.84 15.86
N THR A 336 -24.06 12.97 15.57
CA THR A 336 -23.64 13.88 14.49
C THR A 336 -22.30 14.53 14.82
N SER A 337 -22.06 14.90 16.09
CA SER A 337 -20.74 15.38 16.53
C SER A 337 -19.65 14.32 16.35
N GLY A 338 -19.96 13.06 16.66
CA GLY A 338 -19.07 11.93 16.41
C GLY A 338 -18.82 11.72 14.91
N ALA A 339 -19.84 11.87 14.06
CA ALA A 339 -19.65 11.78 12.61
C ALA A 339 -18.65 12.81 12.10
N VAL A 340 -18.79 14.08 12.52
CA VAL A 340 -17.84 15.15 12.17
C VAL A 340 -16.43 14.83 12.66
N LEU A 341 -16.29 14.39 13.93
CA LEU A 341 -15.01 14.02 14.51
C LEU A 341 -14.37 12.82 13.77
N ALA A 342 -15.13 11.79 13.42
CA ALA A 342 -14.67 10.62 12.67
C ALA A 342 -14.16 10.99 11.29
N LEU A 343 -14.90 11.82 10.58
CA LEU A 343 -14.49 12.29 9.27
C LEU A 343 -13.23 13.16 9.35
N CYS A 344 -13.08 14.00 10.38
CA CYS A 344 -11.83 14.72 10.63
C CYS A 344 -10.65 13.77 10.89
N SER A 345 -10.85 12.74 11.71
CA SER A 345 -9.84 11.71 12.00
C SER A 345 -9.43 10.93 10.75
N THR A 346 -10.39 10.58 9.89
CA THR A 346 -10.14 9.92 8.61
C THR A 346 -9.42 10.84 7.63
N LEU A 347 -9.73 12.14 7.65
CA LEU A 347 -9.04 13.15 6.84
C LEU A 347 -7.57 13.29 7.25
N LEU A 348 -7.28 13.34 8.56
CA LEU A 348 -5.91 13.26 9.09
C LEU A 348 -5.21 11.99 8.59
N GLY A 349 -5.88 10.85 8.73
CA GLY A 349 -5.39 9.55 8.28
C GLY A 349 -5.08 9.48 6.79
N SER A 350 -5.88 10.14 5.95
CA SER A 350 -5.69 10.16 4.50
C SER A 350 -4.56 11.10 4.07
N LEU A 351 -4.41 12.25 4.73
CA LEU A 351 -3.38 13.23 4.39
C LEU A 351 -2.01 12.93 5.02
N LEU A 352 -1.95 12.01 5.99
CA LEU A 352 -0.71 11.65 6.69
C LEU A 352 0.27 10.81 5.81
N PRO A 353 -0.13 9.74 5.12
CA PRO A 353 0.78 8.93 4.29
C PRO A 353 1.33 9.67 3.08
N GLN A 354 0.52 10.54 2.47
CA GLN A 354 0.81 11.09 1.15
C GLN A 354 2.15 11.83 1.06
N PRO A 355 2.51 12.75 1.98
CA PRO A 355 3.80 13.44 1.95
C PRO A 355 4.98 12.50 2.18
N ARG A 356 4.77 11.42 2.95
CA ARG A 356 5.79 10.41 3.28
C ARG A 356 6.12 9.54 2.08
N ILE A 357 5.10 9.15 1.30
CA ILE A 357 5.28 8.42 0.05
C ILE A 357 6.02 9.28 -0.97
N LEU A 358 5.60 10.55 -1.16
CA LEU A 358 6.32 11.48 -2.05
C LEU A 358 7.77 11.69 -1.60
N MET A 359 8.01 11.83 -0.30
CA MET A 359 9.35 11.94 0.26
C MET A 359 10.19 10.69 -0.05
N ALA A 360 9.63 9.49 0.14
CA ALA A 360 10.32 8.23 -0.18
C ALA A 360 10.66 8.14 -1.69
N MET A 361 9.71 8.44 -2.57
CA MET A 361 9.93 8.45 -4.02
C MET A 361 10.97 9.51 -4.46
N ALA A 362 10.99 10.66 -3.80
CA ALA A 362 11.96 11.73 -4.07
C ALA A 362 13.36 11.41 -3.52
N ARG A 363 13.47 10.72 -2.37
CA ARG A 363 14.75 10.18 -1.88
C ARG A 363 15.36 9.17 -2.86
N ASP A 364 14.51 8.42 -3.56
CA ASP A 364 14.94 7.47 -4.60
C ASP A 364 15.25 8.14 -5.96
N GLY A 365 15.14 9.47 -6.05
CA GLY A 365 15.43 10.25 -7.26
C GLY A 365 14.34 10.17 -8.34
N LEU A 366 13.23 9.47 -8.09
CA LEU A 366 12.12 9.34 -9.04
C LEU A 366 11.26 10.60 -9.13
N LEU A 367 11.33 11.46 -8.11
CA LEU A 367 10.72 12.78 -8.07
C LEU A 367 11.76 13.87 -7.78
N PRO A 368 11.45 15.16 -8.05
CA PRO A 368 12.30 16.27 -7.66
C PRO A 368 12.66 16.24 -6.18
N SER A 369 13.93 16.49 -5.86
CA SER A 369 14.45 16.47 -4.48
C SER A 369 13.75 17.47 -3.54
N PHE A 370 13.00 18.43 -4.09
CA PHE A 370 12.09 19.30 -3.34
C PHE A 370 11.17 18.54 -2.38
N PHE A 371 10.67 17.37 -2.80
CA PHE A 371 9.76 16.56 -1.98
C PHE A 371 10.46 15.68 -0.94
N ALA A 372 11.79 15.50 -1.04
CA ALA A 372 12.58 14.71 -0.11
C ALA A 372 12.99 15.51 1.15
N ASP A 373 12.84 16.83 1.12
CA ASP A 373 13.32 17.72 2.18
C ASP A 373 12.46 17.62 3.46
N VAL A 374 13.12 17.37 4.59
CA VAL A 374 12.50 17.22 5.90
C VAL A 374 12.87 18.41 6.76
N ASN A 375 11.88 19.06 7.36
CA ASN A 375 12.12 20.22 8.21
C ASN A 375 12.92 19.82 9.46
N LYS A 376 14.03 20.51 9.74
CA LYS A 376 14.91 20.20 10.87
C LYS A 376 14.23 20.33 12.23
N ARG A 377 13.26 21.25 12.37
CA ARG A 377 12.60 21.51 13.66
C ARG A 377 11.49 20.51 13.98
N THR A 378 10.66 20.20 12.99
CA THR A 378 9.47 19.35 13.19
C THR A 378 9.70 17.90 12.75
N GLN A 379 10.82 17.62 12.07
CA GLN A 379 11.16 16.31 11.48
C GLN A 379 10.04 15.71 10.63
N VAL A 380 9.30 16.57 9.92
CA VAL A 380 8.25 16.18 8.96
C VAL A 380 8.50 16.85 7.60
N PRO A 381 8.05 16.25 6.48
CA PRO A 381 8.26 16.77 5.13
C PRO A 381 7.26 17.91 4.80
N VAL A 382 7.42 19.06 5.46
CA VAL A 382 6.49 20.22 5.38
C VAL A 382 6.21 20.65 3.94
N LYS A 383 7.23 20.68 3.07
CA LYS A 383 7.07 21.08 1.67
C LYS A 383 6.14 20.14 0.91
N SER A 384 6.33 18.84 1.08
CA SER A 384 5.46 17.81 0.50
C SER A 384 4.05 17.94 1.08
N THR A 385 3.90 18.08 2.39
CA THR A 385 2.61 18.25 3.07
C THR A 385 1.82 19.45 2.55
N VAL A 386 2.47 20.59 2.36
CA VAL A 386 1.81 21.80 1.85
C VAL A 386 1.35 21.62 0.41
N VAL A 387 2.20 21.06 -0.47
CA VAL A 387 1.83 20.84 -1.88
C VAL A 387 0.68 19.83 -1.99
N THR A 388 0.76 18.72 -1.26
CA THR A 388 -0.30 17.71 -1.29
C THR A 388 -1.60 18.23 -0.69
N GLY A 389 -1.52 18.98 0.42
CA GLY A 389 -2.67 19.61 1.05
C GLY A 389 -3.35 20.64 0.16
N LEU A 390 -2.59 21.45 -0.57
CA LEU A 390 -3.12 22.39 -1.58
C LEU A 390 -3.85 21.66 -2.70
N CYS A 391 -3.26 20.58 -3.22
CA CYS A 391 -3.91 19.75 -4.24
C CYS A 391 -5.21 19.12 -3.73
N ALA A 392 -5.19 18.54 -2.52
CA ALA A 392 -6.38 17.97 -1.90
C ALA A 392 -7.46 19.03 -1.62
N ALA A 393 -7.08 20.24 -1.18
CA ALA A 393 -8.02 21.32 -0.93
C ALA A 393 -8.68 21.78 -2.23
N ALA A 394 -7.92 21.88 -3.32
CA ALA A 394 -8.46 22.22 -4.63
C ALA A 394 -9.43 21.14 -5.16
N LEU A 395 -9.08 19.85 -5.03
CA LEU A 395 -9.96 18.76 -5.41
C LEU A 395 -11.23 18.71 -4.56
N ALA A 396 -11.10 18.90 -3.24
CA ALA A 396 -12.24 18.99 -2.33
C ALA A 396 -13.16 20.18 -2.66
N PHE A 397 -12.60 21.29 -3.15
CA PHE A 397 -13.36 22.46 -3.57
C PHE A 397 -14.15 22.20 -4.85
N PHE A 398 -13.53 21.62 -5.89
CA PHE A 398 -14.11 21.54 -7.23
C PHE A 398 -14.81 20.21 -7.60
N MET A 399 -14.46 19.08 -6.99
CA MET A 399 -14.94 17.76 -7.43
C MET A 399 -16.00 17.17 -6.51
N ASP A 400 -16.96 16.42 -7.05
CA ASP A 400 -17.99 15.74 -6.26
C ASP A 400 -17.55 14.42 -5.61
N VAL A 401 -18.18 14.08 -4.48
CA VAL A 401 -17.85 12.89 -3.66
C VAL A 401 -17.98 11.59 -4.46
N SER A 402 -19.04 11.44 -5.25
CA SER A 402 -19.30 10.22 -6.02
C SER A 402 -18.20 9.95 -7.04
N GLN A 403 -17.64 11.00 -7.64
CA GLN A 403 -16.56 10.88 -8.60
C GLN A 403 -15.23 10.49 -7.94
N LEU A 404 -14.98 11.00 -6.73
CA LEU A 404 -13.78 10.75 -5.95
C LEU A 404 -13.76 9.33 -5.38
N ALA A 405 -14.86 8.87 -4.78
CA ALA A 405 -14.92 7.58 -4.07
C ALA A 405 -14.52 6.38 -4.95
N GLY A 406 -15.06 6.29 -6.18
CA GLY A 406 -14.74 5.20 -7.10
C GLY A 406 -13.26 5.14 -7.50
N MET A 407 -12.57 6.28 -7.52
CA MET A 407 -11.14 6.35 -7.87
C MET A 407 -10.24 5.87 -6.72
N VAL A 408 -10.64 6.10 -5.46
CA VAL A 408 -9.86 5.66 -4.29
C VAL A 408 -9.69 4.15 -4.28
N SER A 409 -10.80 3.41 -4.42
CA SER A 409 -10.79 1.95 -4.35
C SER A 409 -9.87 1.29 -5.37
N VAL A 410 -9.75 1.84 -6.58
CA VAL A 410 -8.85 1.29 -7.62
C VAL A 410 -7.39 1.36 -7.15
N GLY A 411 -6.96 2.50 -6.61
CA GLY A 411 -5.61 2.70 -6.08
C GLY A 411 -5.30 1.73 -4.93
N THR A 412 -6.20 1.66 -3.95
CA THR A 412 -6.02 0.80 -2.77
C THR A 412 -5.93 -0.68 -3.15
N LEU A 413 -6.82 -1.15 -4.03
CA LEU A 413 -6.86 -2.55 -4.42
C LEU A 413 -5.63 -2.95 -5.25
N LEU A 414 -5.10 -2.04 -6.09
CA LEU A 414 -3.82 -2.25 -6.77
C LEU A 414 -2.66 -2.37 -5.76
N ALA A 415 -2.63 -1.49 -4.76
CA ALA A 415 -1.61 -1.53 -3.71
C ALA A 415 -1.71 -2.82 -2.87
N PHE A 416 -2.92 -3.24 -2.48
CA PHE A 416 -3.11 -4.46 -1.69
C PHE A 416 -2.72 -5.72 -2.49
N THR A 417 -3.06 -5.74 -3.77
CA THR A 417 -2.68 -6.83 -4.67
C THR A 417 -1.16 -6.94 -4.80
N ILE A 418 -0.45 -5.83 -5.03
CA ILE A 418 1.01 -5.89 -5.19
C ILE A 418 1.74 -6.25 -3.89
N VAL A 419 1.20 -5.87 -2.72
CA VAL A 419 1.74 -6.26 -1.41
C VAL A 419 1.60 -7.77 -1.21
N ALA A 420 0.44 -8.34 -1.53
CA ALA A 420 0.26 -9.79 -1.48
C ALA A 420 1.20 -10.54 -2.45
N VAL A 421 1.39 -10.01 -3.67
CA VAL A 421 2.40 -10.54 -4.61
C VAL A 421 3.82 -10.39 -4.05
N SER A 422 4.14 -9.28 -3.39
CA SER A 422 5.44 -9.03 -2.79
C SER A 422 5.77 -10.02 -1.67
N ILE A 423 4.79 -10.43 -0.86
CA ILE A 423 4.96 -11.53 0.11
C ILE A 423 5.31 -12.85 -0.58
N LEU A 424 4.63 -13.21 -1.67
CA LEU A 424 4.94 -14.43 -2.41
C LEU A 424 6.37 -14.39 -2.97
N ILE A 425 6.76 -13.26 -3.57
CA ILE A 425 8.13 -13.07 -4.07
C ILE A 425 9.13 -13.18 -2.91
N LEU A 426 8.90 -12.48 -1.80
CA LEU A 426 9.78 -12.49 -0.64
C LEU A 426 9.98 -13.90 -0.05
N ARG A 427 8.92 -14.72 -0.01
CA ARG A 427 8.93 -16.04 0.63
C ARG A 427 9.55 -17.12 -0.25
N TYR A 428 9.39 -17.03 -1.57
CA TYR A 428 9.84 -18.08 -2.49
C TYR A 428 11.09 -17.69 -3.31
N ILE A 429 11.30 -16.39 -3.50
CA ILE A 429 12.35 -15.83 -4.38
C ILE A 429 12.86 -14.50 -3.78
N PRO A 430 13.36 -14.52 -2.52
CA PRO A 430 13.93 -13.32 -1.93
C PRO A 430 15.03 -12.78 -2.87
N PRO A 431 15.08 -11.46 -3.12
CA PRO A 431 16.11 -10.86 -3.96
C PRO A 431 17.53 -11.23 -3.48
N ASP A 432 18.32 -11.87 -4.34
CA ASP A 432 19.70 -12.32 -4.03
C ASP A 432 20.78 -11.33 -4.42
N GLU A 433 20.41 -10.29 -5.16
CA GLU A 433 21.33 -9.28 -5.65
C GLU A 433 20.96 -7.95 -5.03
N VAL A 434 21.97 -7.26 -4.51
CA VAL A 434 21.81 -5.96 -3.87
C VAL A 434 22.62 -4.89 -4.60
N PRO A 435 22.07 -3.67 -4.75
CA PRO A 435 22.81 -2.53 -5.26
C PRO A 435 23.95 -2.15 -4.32
N LEU A 436 25.19 -2.15 -4.81
CA LEU A 436 26.35 -1.72 -4.03
C LEU A 436 26.40 -0.18 -3.93
N PRO A 437 26.59 0.43 -2.75
CA PRO A 437 26.73 1.87 -2.61
C PRO A 437 27.83 2.43 -3.51
N SER A 438 27.66 3.67 -3.98
CA SER A 438 28.64 4.34 -4.84
C SER A 438 30.03 4.44 -4.20
N SER A 439 30.11 4.59 -2.87
CA SER A 439 31.36 4.62 -2.11
C SER A 439 32.14 3.30 -2.16
N LEU A 440 31.43 2.17 -2.17
CA LEU A 440 32.04 0.83 -2.23
C LEU A 440 32.24 0.35 -3.66
N GLN A 441 31.57 0.95 -4.64
CA GLN A 441 31.75 0.62 -6.05
C GLN A 441 33.14 0.94 -6.56
N GLU A 442 33.70 2.09 -6.20
CA GLU A 442 35.08 2.41 -6.61
C GLU A 442 36.05 1.38 -6.06
N THR A 443 35.95 1.05 -4.78
CA THR A 443 36.77 0.01 -4.14
C THR A 443 36.56 -1.36 -4.78
N PHE A 444 35.31 -1.74 -5.07
CA PHE A 444 34.98 -3.01 -5.70
C PHE A 444 35.51 -3.09 -7.13
N CYS A 445 35.29 -2.06 -7.95
CA CYS A 445 35.81 -2.01 -9.31
C CYS A 445 37.35 -2.05 -9.30
N LEU A 446 38.02 -1.30 -8.42
CA LEU A 446 39.47 -1.35 -8.26
C LEU A 446 39.95 -2.75 -7.87
N SER A 447 39.29 -3.42 -6.93
CA SER A 447 39.65 -4.79 -6.54
C SER A 447 39.47 -5.79 -7.69
N GLN A 448 38.41 -5.62 -8.49
CA GLN A 448 38.14 -6.48 -9.63
C GLN A 448 39.13 -6.23 -10.78
N GLU A 449 39.50 -4.98 -11.03
CA GLU A 449 40.54 -4.61 -12.01
C GLU A 449 41.91 -5.17 -11.58
N TYR A 450 42.23 -5.11 -10.29
CA TYR A 450 43.46 -5.68 -9.74
C TYR A 450 43.50 -7.22 -9.87
N ASP A 451 42.39 -7.91 -9.62
CA ASP A 451 42.28 -9.36 -9.81
C ASP A 451 42.35 -9.75 -11.29
N GLU A 452 41.70 -9.00 -12.19
CA GLU A 452 41.82 -9.21 -13.65
C GLU A 452 43.25 -8.98 -14.14
N GLU A 453 43.94 -7.94 -13.65
CA GLU A 453 45.35 -7.70 -13.96
C GLU A 453 46.25 -8.84 -13.44
N ARG A 454 46.01 -9.33 -12.22
CA ARG A 454 46.73 -10.48 -11.65
C ARG A 454 46.56 -11.73 -12.51
N VAL A 455 45.34 -12.05 -12.91
CA VAL A 455 45.03 -13.21 -13.77
C VAL A 455 45.63 -13.03 -15.17
N SER A 456 45.62 -11.81 -15.71
CA SER A 456 46.24 -11.51 -17.01
C SER A 456 47.77 -11.58 -16.98
N GLY A 457 48.41 -11.18 -15.87
CA GLY A 457 49.85 -11.27 -15.66
C GLY A 457 50.32 -12.72 -15.52
N ILE A 458 49.54 -13.55 -14.85
CA ILE A 458 49.81 -15.00 -14.74
C ILE A 458 49.66 -15.69 -16.12
N LEU A 459 48.69 -15.28 -16.94
CA LEU A 459 48.52 -15.79 -18.31
C LEU A 459 49.52 -15.20 -19.32
N GLY A 460 50.18 -14.10 -19.00
CA GLY A 460 51.19 -13.45 -19.84
C GLY A 460 52.53 -14.20 -19.87
N ASP A 461 52.87 -14.90 -18.80
CA ASP A 461 54.16 -15.60 -18.65
C ASP A 461 54.12 -17.05 -19.18
N GLU A 462 52.93 -17.60 -19.46
CA GLU A 462 52.75 -18.97 -19.99
C GLU A 462 52.61 -19.04 -21.52
N ARG A 463 53.05 -18.03 -22.29
CA ARG A 463 53.01 -18.11 -23.76
C ARG A 463 54.10 -18.98 -24.39
N CYS A 464 54.68 -19.91 -23.62
CA CYS A 464 55.61 -20.91 -24.14
C CYS A 464 55.53 -22.26 -23.39
N LYS A 465 54.36 -22.90 -23.41
CA LYS A 465 54.15 -24.36 -23.57
C LYS A 465 52.68 -24.69 -23.26
N THR A 466 52.16 -25.70 -23.95
CA THR A 466 50.91 -26.43 -23.68
C THR A 466 49.57 -25.71 -23.90
N SER A 467 49.02 -25.99 -25.09
CA SER A 467 47.59 -25.88 -25.45
C SER A 467 46.70 -26.94 -24.76
N GLU A 468 47.09 -27.46 -23.59
CA GLU A 468 46.36 -28.52 -22.87
C GLU A 468 46.12 -28.21 -21.38
N THR A 469 46.65 -27.12 -20.83
CA THR A 469 46.62 -26.88 -19.36
C THR A 469 45.43 -26.07 -18.86
N LYS A 470 44.66 -25.40 -19.74
CA LYS A 470 43.45 -24.65 -19.32
C LYS A 470 42.24 -25.55 -19.01
N ASP A 471 42.19 -26.73 -19.61
CA ASP A 471 41.17 -27.73 -19.28
C ASP A 471 41.56 -28.55 -18.03
N VAL A 472 42.84 -28.57 -17.65
CA VAL A 472 43.33 -29.33 -16.48
C VAL A 472 43.14 -28.56 -15.16
N ILE A 473 43.26 -27.23 -15.13
CA ILE A 473 43.02 -26.46 -13.88
C ILE A 473 41.52 -26.33 -13.56
N LEU A 474 40.65 -26.38 -14.56
CA LEU A 474 39.20 -26.50 -14.32
C LEU A 474 38.80 -27.93 -13.96
N ALA A 475 39.56 -28.95 -14.41
CA ALA A 475 39.31 -30.36 -14.09
C ALA A 475 39.90 -30.79 -12.73
N GLU A 476 41.04 -30.26 -12.29
CA GLU A 476 41.64 -30.58 -10.97
C GLU A 476 40.92 -29.88 -9.80
N SER A 477 40.13 -28.84 -10.06
CA SER A 477 39.21 -28.27 -9.05
C SER A 477 37.85 -28.98 -9.01
N MET A 478 37.62 -30.00 -9.85
CA MET A 478 36.36 -30.74 -9.93
C MET A 478 36.34 -32.04 -9.11
N GLU A 479 37.41 -32.35 -8.34
CA GLU A 479 37.45 -33.54 -7.46
C GLU A 479 37.26 -33.25 -5.96
N ASP A 480 36.92 -32.02 -5.56
CA ASP A 480 36.49 -31.77 -4.18
C ASP A 480 34.96 -32.00 -4.08
N PRO A 481 34.50 -33.09 -3.43
CA PRO A 481 33.07 -33.41 -3.32
C PRO A 481 32.26 -32.30 -2.64
N LEU A 482 32.91 -31.39 -1.90
CA LEU A 482 32.26 -30.21 -1.33
C LEU A 482 31.94 -29.14 -2.38
N ILE A 483 32.83 -28.92 -3.36
CA ILE A 483 32.62 -27.95 -4.44
C ILE A 483 31.52 -28.44 -5.38
N GLU A 484 31.57 -29.72 -5.78
CA GLU A 484 30.53 -30.33 -6.61
C GLU A 484 29.16 -30.24 -5.91
N LYS A 485 29.08 -30.63 -4.62
CA LYS A 485 27.84 -30.50 -3.85
C LYS A 485 27.34 -29.05 -3.75
N LYS A 486 28.24 -28.07 -3.62
CA LYS A 486 27.89 -26.64 -3.57
C LYS A 486 27.36 -26.13 -4.92
N ILE A 487 27.97 -26.55 -6.03
CA ILE A 487 27.52 -26.20 -7.39
C ILE A 487 26.14 -26.82 -7.66
N THR A 488 25.97 -28.11 -7.36
CA THR A 488 24.69 -28.83 -7.54
C THR A 488 23.58 -28.18 -6.71
N ARG A 489 23.85 -27.86 -5.44
CA ARG A 489 22.89 -27.15 -4.58
C ARG A 489 22.50 -25.78 -5.14
N LYS A 490 23.47 -25.01 -5.65
CA LYS A 490 23.21 -23.69 -6.28
C LYS A 490 22.39 -23.82 -7.55
N MET A 491 22.62 -24.86 -8.37
CA MET A 491 21.80 -25.16 -9.55
C MET A 491 20.37 -25.52 -9.17
N ASP A 492 20.17 -26.36 -8.15
CA ASP A 492 18.84 -26.72 -7.65
C ASP A 492 18.09 -25.52 -7.07
N GLU A 493 18.77 -24.66 -6.30
CA GLU A 493 18.20 -23.40 -5.80
C GLU A 493 17.75 -22.48 -6.95
N MET A 494 18.57 -22.32 -8.00
CA MET A 494 18.19 -21.54 -9.18
C MET A 494 17.00 -22.15 -9.94
N LYS A 495 16.96 -23.47 -10.08
CA LYS A 495 15.85 -24.17 -10.73
C LYS A 495 14.56 -24.00 -9.92
N ARG A 496 14.63 -24.17 -8.59
CA ARG A 496 13.50 -23.91 -7.66
C ARG A 496 12.99 -22.48 -7.82
N ARG A 497 13.88 -21.49 -7.81
CA ARG A 497 13.52 -20.06 -7.95
C ARG A 497 12.83 -19.77 -9.27
N LYS A 498 13.28 -20.36 -10.38
CA LYS A 498 12.61 -20.24 -11.68
C LYS A 498 11.20 -20.85 -11.67
N VAL A 499 11.04 -22.04 -11.08
CA VAL A 499 9.73 -22.69 -10.96
C VAL A 499 8.81 -21.82 -10.10
N ALA A 500 9.28 -21.34 -8.95
CA ALA A 500 8.52 -20.43 -8.10
C ALA A 500 8.11 -19.14 -8.83
N ALA A 501 9.01 -18.54 -9.63
CA ALA A 501 8.71 -17.31 -10.39
C ALA A 501 7.58 -17.56 -11.38
N PHE A 502 7.67 -18.67 -12.11
CA PHE A 502 6.64 -19.10 -13.04
C PHE A 502 5.32 -19.40 -12.34
N SER A 503 5.35 -20.05 -11.17
CA SER A 503 4.16 -20.34 -10.38
C SER A 503 3.47 -19.06 -9.86
N ILE A 504 4.23 -18.08 -9.35
CA ILE A 504 3.67 -16.77 -8.95
C ILE A 504 3.04 -16.06 -10.15
N GLY A 505 3.73 -16.05 -11.30
CA GLY A 505 3.20 -15.51 -12.55
C GLY A 505 1.90 -16.20 -12.98
N SER A 506 1.87 -17.53 -12.93
CA SER A 506 0.69 -18.36 -13.24
C SER A 506 -0.48 -18.05 -12.32
N VAL A 507 -0.23 -17.85 -11.02
CA VAL A 507 -1.27 -17.43 -10.06
C VAL A 507 -1.83 -16.06 -10.45
N CYS A 508 -0.97 -15.07 -10.69
CA CYS A 508 -1.43 -13.71 -11.02
C CYS A 508 -2.26 -13.68 -12.30
N VAL A 509 -1.78 -14.37 -13.36
CA VAL A 509 -2.51 -14.49 -14.63
C VAL A 509 -3.80 -15.30 -14.44
N GLY A 510 -3.75 -16.41 -13.71
CA GLY A 510 -4.90 -17.26 -13.43
C GLY A 510 -6.01 -16.51 -12.70
N VAL A 511 -5.65 -15.74 -11.65
CA VAL A 511 -6.60 -14.86 -10.95
C VAL A 511 -7.21 -13.84 -11.91
N MET A 512 -6.38 -13.12 -12.69
CA MET A 512 -6.87 -12.06 -13.57
C MET A 512 -7.81 -12.61 -14.65
N VAL A 513 -7.49 -13.76 -15.25
CA VAL A 513 -8.35 -14.43 -16.24
C VAL A 513 -9.65 -14.92 -15.58
N LEU A 514 -9.57 -15.58 -14.43
CA LEU A 514 -10.73 -16.11 -13.72
C LEU A 514 -11.72 -15.00 -13.34
N THR A 515 -11.21 -13.94 -12.73
CA THR A 515 -12.03 -12.81 -12.26
C THR A 515 -12.59 -11.99 -13.42
N SER A 516 -11.83 -11.81 -14.50
CA SER A 516 -12.32 -11.14 -15.73
C SER A 516 -13.41 -11.96 -16.41
N ALA A 517 -13.23 -13.27 -16.55
CA ALA A 517 -14.21 -14.15 -17.15
C ALA A 517 -15.50 -14.20 -16.31
N ALA A 518 -15.37 -14.30 -14.97
CA ALA A 518 -16.52 -14.33 -14.07
C ALA A 518 -17.33 -13.03 -14.08
N SER A 519 -16.69 -11.88 -14.33
CA SER A 519 -17.34 -10.56 -14.28
C SER A 519 -17.85 -10.08 -15.65
N ALA A 520 -17.47 -10.75 -16.74
CA ALA A 520 -17.83 -10.34 -18.10
C ALA A 520 -19.25 -10.77 -18.49
N THR A 521 -20.24 -9.95 -18.14
CA THR A 521 -21.67 -10.18 -18.45
C THR A 521 -22.03 -10.12 -19.94
N TRP A 522 -21.15 -9.56 -20.77
CA TRP A 522 -21.31 -9.37 -22.21
C TRP A 522 -20.83 -10.58 -23.04
N LEU A 523 -20.10 -11.51 -22.43
CA LEU A 523 -19.64 -12.73 -23.09
C LEU A 523 -20.77 -13.79 -23.11
N PRO A 524 -20.92 -14.55 -24.22
CA PRO A 524 -21.79 -15.71 -24.23
C PRO A 524 -21.36 -16.74 -23.17
N PHE A 525 -22.29 -17.60 -22.74
CA PHE A 525 -22.07 -18.57 -21.66
C PHE A 525 -20.83 -19.46 -21.89
N LEU A 526 -20.62 -19.95 -23.11
CA LEU A 526 -19.49 -20.83 -23.46
C LEU A 526 -18.09 -20.21 -23.25
N PRO A 527 -17.74 -19.06 -23.87
CA PRO A 527 -16.43 -18.44 -23.67
C PRO A 527 -16.23 -17.97 -22.23
N MET A 528 -17.30 -17.54 -21.53
CA MET A 528 -17.24 -17.25 -20.10
C MET A 528 -16.80 -18.50 -19.30
N CYS A 529 -17.46 -19.64 -19.50
CA CYS A 529 -17.10 -20.89 -18.83
C CYS A 529 -15.66 -21.34 -19.16
N ILE A 530 -15.25 -21.25 -20.43
CA ILE A 530 -13.88 -21.60 -20.83
C ILE A 530 -12.87 -20.70 -20.13
N GLY A 531 -13.11 -19.39 -20.11
CA GLY A 531 -12.26 -18.43 -19.41
C GLY A 531 -12.14 -18.74 -17.91
N CYS A 532 -13.27 -19.03 -17.25
CA CYS A 532 -13.28 -19.44 -15.84
C CYS A 532 -12.50 -20.74 -15.61
N ILE A 533 -12.68 -21.76 -16.46
CA ILE A 533 -11.96 -23.04 -16.34
C ILE A 533 -10.46 -22.83 -16.53
N VAL A 534 -10.04 -22.10 -17.56
CA VAL A 534 -8.61 -21.82 -17.82
C VAL A 534 -7.99 -21.03 -16.68
N GLY A 535 -8.67 -19.97 -16.23
CA GLY A 535 -8.22 -19.17 -15.09
C GLY A 535 -8.10 -19.99 -13.81
N ALA A 536 -9.10 -20.82 -13.50
CA ALA A 536 -9.08 -21.71 -12.34
C ALA A 536 -7.97 -22.76 -12.43
N LEU A 537 -7.73 -23.36 -13.61
CA LEU A 537 -6.65 -24.32 -13.80
C LEU A 537 -5.27 -23.68 -13.59
N LEU A 538 -5.03 -22.49 -14.15
CA LEU A 538 -3.77 -21.76 -13.96
C LEU A 538 -3.55 -21.37 -12.49
N LEU A 539 -4.62 -20.94 -11.81
CA LEU A 539 -4.60 -20.59 -10.40
C LEU A 539 -4.29 -21.81 -9.53
N VAL A 540 -5.03 -22.91 -9.71
CA VAL A 540 -4.87 -24.13 -8.91
C VAL A 540 -3.52 -24.80 -9.18
N ALA A 541 -3.06 -24.82 -10.44
CA ALA A 541 -1.73 -25.35 -10.77
C ALA A 541 -0.61 -24.49 -10.16
N GLY A 542 -0.70 -23.16 -10.26
CA GLY A 542 0.26 -22.25 -9.65
C GLY A 542 0.29 -22.35 -8.13
N LEU A 543 -0.88 -22.37 -7.49
CA LEU A 543 -1.02 -22.54 -6.04
C LEU A 543 -0.52 -23.91 -5.58
N GLY A 544 -0.86 -24.99 -6.31
CA GLY A 544 -0.41 -26.34 -6.00
C GLY A 544 1.11 -26.49 -6.07
N LEU A 545 1.74 -25.91 -7.10
CA LEU A 545 3.20 -25.85 -7.20
C LEU A 545 3.85 -25.05 -6.07
N LEU A 546 3.26 -23.91 -5.68
CA LEU A 546 3.76 -23.12 -4.55
C LEU A 546 3.60 -23.86 -3.21
N CYS A 547 2.52 -24.62 -3.01
CA CYS A 547 2.35 -25.45 -1.82
C CYS A 547 3.32 -26.63 -1.78
N TRP A 548 3.78 -27.12 -2.94
CA TRP A 548 4.76 -28.20 -3.03
C TRP A 548 6.20 -27.69 -2.87
N ILE A 549 6.52 -26.52 -3.43
CA ILE A 549 7.85 -25.93 -3.25
C ILE A 549 8.06 -25.46 -1.81
N ASP A 550 9.18 -25.86 -1.22
CA ASP A 550 9.63 -25.29 0.05
C ASP A 550 9.97 -23.81 -0.10
N GLN A 551 9.53 -23.01 0.88
CA GLN A 551 9.88 -21.59 0.96
C GLN A 551 11.41 -21.42 1.06
N ASP A 552 11.92 -20.33 0.50
CA ASP A 552 13.36 -20.06 0.45
C ASP A 552 13.92 -19.74 1.85
N ASP A 553 15.06 -20.30 2.21
CA ASP A 553 15.71 -20.07 3.50
C ASP A 553 16.22 -18.63 3.65
N GLY A 554 16.58 -17.98 2.54
CA GLY A 554 16.99 -16.58 2.48
C GLY A 554 15.91 -15.60 2.92
N ARG A 555 14.65 -16.05 3.05
CA ARG A 555 13.57 -15.23 3.60
C ARG A 555 13.88 -14.76 5.02
N HIS A 556 14.63 -15.52 5.81
CA HIS A 556 14.87 -15.18 7.23
C HIS A 556 15.94 -14.11 7.41
N SER A 557 16.86 -13.98 6.46
CA SER A 557 17.90 -12.94 6.44
C SER A 557 17.47 -11.68 5.68
N PHE A 558 16.27 -11.67 5.09
CA PHE A 558 15.81 -10.56 4.29
C PHE A 558 15.15 -9.46 5.12
N GLY A 559 15.73 -8.26 5.08
CA GLY A 559 15.32 -7.12 5.88
C GLY A 559 15.74 -7.25 7.34
N GLN A 560 14.95 -6.68 8.25
CA GLN A 560 15.18 -6.85 9.69
C GLN A 560 14.77 -8.26 10.11
N SER A 561 15.66 -8.95 10.84
CA SER A 561 15.40 -10.29 11.32
C SER A 561 14.36 -10.28 12.45
N GLY A 562 13.41 -11.22 12.36
CA GLY A 562 12.30 -11.33 13.31
C GLY A 562 11.03 -10.63 12.82
N GLY A 563 10.14 -10.30 13.78
CA GLY A 563 8.85 -9.69 13.49
C GLY A 563 7.74 -10.69 13.18
N PHE A 564 6.61 -10.14 12.73
CA PHE A 564 5.42 -10.94 12.41
C PHE A 564 5.59 -11.66 11.07
N THR A 565 5.15 -12.91 11.02
CA THR A 565 5.11 -13.70 9.78
C THR A 565 3.66 -13.97 9.39
N CYS A 566 3.32 -13.65 8.15
CA CYS A 566 2.01 -13.93 7.58
C CYS A 566 1.74 -15.44 7.65
N PRO A 567 0.60 -15.86 8.22
CA PRO A 567 0.25 -17.27 8.32
C PRO A 567 -0.23 -17.81 6.96
N PHE A 568 -0.23 -19.14 6.82
CA PHE A 568 -0.80 -19.86 5.67
C PHE A 568 -0.30 -19.40 4.29
N VAL A 569 0.95 -18.95 4.17
CA VAL A 569 1.58 -18.72 2.85
C VAL A 569 1.81 -20.08 2.18
N PRO A 570 1.37 -20.28 0.92
CA PRO A 570 0.98 -19.26 -0.07
C PRO A 570 -0.53 -18.96 -0.14
N LEU A 571 -1.38 -19.76 0.51
CA LEU A 571 -2.84 -19.67 0.38
C LEU A 571 -3.41 -18.28 0.72
N LEU A 572 -2.94 -17.68 1.83
CA LEU A 572 -3.47 -16.39 2.31
C LEU A 572 -3.17 -15.24 1.33
N PRO A 573 -1.91 -15.00 0.89
CA PRO A 573 -1.65 -13.99 -0.15
C PRO A 573 -2.39 -14.25 -1.46
N VAL A 574 -2.51 -15.51 -1.89
CA VAL A 574 -3.24 -15.86 -3.13
C VAL A 574 -4.73 -15.51 -3.00
N LEU A 575 -5.34 -15.77 -1.86
CA LEU A 575 -6.73 -15.38 -1.59
C LEU A 575 -6.89 -13.85 -1.56
N SER A 576 -5.93 -13.13 -0.96
CA SER A 576 -5.90 -11.66 -1.00
C SER A 576 -5.85 -11.13 -2.44
N ILE A 577 -4.95 -11.67 -3.29
CA ILE A 577 -4.85 -11.32 -4.72
C ILE A 577 -6.19 -11.58 -5.43
N LEU A 578 -6.80 -12.74 -5.19
CA LEU A 578 -8.09 -13.11 -5.79
C LEU A 578 -9.21 -12.14 -5.44
N VAL A 579 -9.38 -11.85 -4.15
CA VAL A 579 -10.44 -10.95 -3.68
C VAL A 579 -10.19 -9.52 -4.18
N ASN A 580 -8.97 -9.02 -4.03
CA ASN A 580 -8.65 -7.65 -4.45
C ASN A 580 -8.83 -7.48 -5.97
N THR A 581 -8.41 -8.45 -6.78
CA THR A 581 -8.56 -8.41 -8.24
C THR A 581 -10.03 -8.51 -8.66
N TYR A 582 -10.83 -9.34 -7.98
CA TYR A 582 -12.27 -9.44 -8.23
C TYR A 582 -12.96 -8.10 -7.96
N LEU A 583 -12.67 -7.47 -6.82
CA LEU A 583 -13.20 -6.14 -6.49
C LEU A 583 -12.72 -5.09 -7.50
N LEU A 584 -11.47 -5.19 -7.93
CA LEU A 584 -10.86 -4.28 -8.89
C LEU A 584 -11.56 -4.30 -10.25
N ILE A 585 -11.94 -5.49 -10.74
CA ILE A 585 -12.61 -5.66 -12.05
C ILE A 585 -14.08 -5.24 -11.99
N ASN A 586 -14.74 -5.38 -10.85
CA ASN A 586 -16.14 -4.99 -10.68
C ASN A 586 -16.34 -3.50 -10.39
N LEU A 587 -15.27 -2.72 -10.32
CA LEU A 587 -15.36 -1.26 -10.27
C LEU A 587 -15.84 -0.71 -11.62
N GLY A 588 -16.73 0.29 -11.58
CA GLY A 588 -17.33 0.86 -12.78
C GLY A 588 -16.30 1.40 -13.78
N GLY A 589 -16.60 1.28 -15.08
CA GLY A 589 -15.69 1.70 -16.16
C GLY A 589 -15.26 3.17 -16.08
N GLU A 590 -16.08 4.05 -15.50
CA GLU A 590 -15.70 5.44 -15.24
C GLU A 590 -14.51 5.57 -14.28
N ALA A 591 -14.46 4.74 -13.22
CA ALA A 591 -13.35 4.76 -12.26
C ALA A 591 -12.04 4.36 -12.95
N TRP A 592 -12.07 3.31 -13.77
CA TRP A 592 -10.93 2.87 -14.56
C TRP A 592 -10.48 3.88 -15.60
N MET A 593 -11.41 4.56 -16.28
CA MET A 593 -11.08 5.64 -17.22
C MET A 593 -10.30 6.76 -16.52
N ARG A 594 -10.82 7.26 -15.39
CA ARG A 594 -10.19 8.37 -14.65
C ARG A 594 -8.83 7.99 -14.09
N VAL A 595 -8.74 6.82 -13.45
CA VAL A 595 -7.46 6.32 -12.89
C VAL A 595 -6.47 5.97 -14.00
N GLY A 596 -6.94 5.43 -15.13
CA GLY A 596 -6.11 5.13 -16.30
C GLY A 596 -5.43 6.37 -16.87
N ILE A 597 -6.16 7.50 -16.98
CA ILE A 597 -5.58 8.79 -17.37
C ILE A 597 -4.48 9.21 -16.39
N TRP A 598 -4.72 9.08 -15.08
CA TRP A 598 -3.72 9.43 -14.06
C TRP A 598 -2.47 8.55 -14.11
N LEU A 599 -2.65 7.23 -14.25
CA LEU A 599 -1.54 6.30 -14.40
C LEU A 599 -0.72 6.58 -15.66
N LEU A 600 -1.38 6.96 -16.76
CA LEU A 600 -0.71 7.34 -18.00
C LEU A 600 0.13 8.62 -17.84
N ILE A 601 -0.37 9.61 -17.10
CA ILE A 601 0.44 10.78 -16.68
C ILE A 601 1.65 10.31 -15.86
N GLY A 602 1.46 9.38 -14.93
CA GLY A 602 2.54 8.79 -14.13
C GLY A 602 3.61 8.13 -15.00
N VAL A 603 3.21 7.35 -16.01
CA VAL A 603 4.14 6.73 -16.97
C VAL A 603 4.95 7.80 -17.71
N LEU A 604 4.31 8.88 -18.16
CA LEU A 604 4.99 9.99 -18.84
C LEU A 604 6.01 10.66 -17.91
N VAL A 605 5.64 10.96 -16.66
CA VAL A 605 6.56 11.54 -15.66
C VAL A 605 7.76 10.63 -15.41
N TYR A 606 7.56 9.31 -15.30
CA TYR A 606 8.65 8.36 -15.13
C TYR A 606 9.59 8.31 -16.34
N ILE A 607 9.05 8.26 -17.56
CA ILE A 607 9.87 8.20 -18.77
C ILE A 607 10.69 9.48 -18.94
N LEU A 608 10.11 10.65 -18.65
CA LEU A 608 10.73 11.95 -18.84
C LEU A 608 11.72 12.31 -17.71
N TYR A 609 11.41 11.96 -16.47
CA TYR A 609 12.19 12.36 -15.29
C TYR A 609 12.69 11.18 -14.46
N GLY A 610 11.81 10.27 -14.04
CA GLY A 610 12.16 9.22 -13.06
C GLY A 610 13.29 8.29 -13.54
N ARG A 611 13.20 7.80 -14.77
CA ARG A 611 14.18 6.86 -15.35
C ARG A 611 15.59 7.45 -15.44
N THR A 612 15.69 8.76 -15.69
CA THR A 612 16.97 9.46 -15.87
C THR A 612 17.61 9.89 -14.56
N ASN A 613 16.80 10.10 -13.51
CA ASN A 613 17.22 10.60 -12.20
C ASN A 613 17.17 9.53 -11.07
N SER A 614 16.75 8.30 -11.36
CA SER A 614 16.76 7.19 -10.40
C SER A 614 18.13 7.04 -9.73
N SER A 615 18.13 6.93 -8.40
CA SER A 615 19.35 6.70 -7.60
C SER A 615 20.04 5.38 -7.94
N LEU A 616 19.30 4.41 -8.51
CA LEU A 616 19.82 3.09 -8.89
C LEU A 616 20.33 3.04 -10.34
N LYS A 617 20.49 4.19 -11.00
CA LYS A 617 20.74 4.23 -12.44
C LYS A 617 22.07 3.64 -12.87
N ASP A 618 23.12 3.99 -12.15
CA ASP A 618 24.52 3.63 -12.47
C ASP A 618 25.08 2.66 -11.42
N VAL A 619 24.21 1.95 -10.70
CA VAL A 619 24.59 1.08 -9.58
C VAL A 619 24.92 -0.35 -10.05
N ILE A 620 25.97 -0.94 -9.47
CA ILE A 620 26.37 -2.33 -9.70
C ILE A 620 25.63 -3.23 -8.71
N TYR A 621 24.98 -4.26 -9.24
CA TYR A 621 24.32 -5.30 -8.46
C TYR A 621 25.28 -6.44 -8.19
N VAL A 622 25.34 -6.89 -6.93
CA VAL A 622 26.26 -7.95 -6.48
C VAL A 622 25.48 -8.95 -5.64
N PRO A 623 25.77 -10.26 -5.71
CA PRO A 623 25.14 -11.25 -4.85
C PRO A 623 25.31 -10.91 -3.36
N VAL A 624 24.27 -11.11 -2.55
CA VAL A 624 24.24 -10.76 -1.11
C VAL A 624 25.44 -11.33 -0.36
N ALA A 625 25.84 -12.57 -0.64
CA ALA A 625 27.00 -13.20 0.01
C ALA A 625 28.32 -12.44 -0.26
N GLN A 626 28.48 -11.92 -1.47
CA GLN A 626 29.67 -11.15 -1.86
C GLN A 626 29.59 -9.72 -1.32
N ALA A 627 28.40 -9.12 -1.27
CA ALA A 627 28.20 -7.83 -0.62
C ALA A 627 28.58 -7.88 0.86
N ASP A 628 28.19 -8.93 1.59
CA ASP A 628 28.55 -9.13 3.00
C ASP A 628 30.09 -9.23 3.21
N GLU A 629 30.81 -9.85 2.27
CA GLU A 629 32.28 -9.87 2.30
C GLU A 629 32.89 -8.48 2.08
N ILE A 630 32.35 -7.70 1.13
CA ILE A 630 32.80 -6.32 0.86
C ILE A 630 32.54 -5.42 2.08
N TYR A 631 31.37 -5.53 2.72
CA TYR A 631 31.09 -4.75 3.92
C TYR A 631 32.02 -5.11 5.07
N LYS A 632 32.27 -6.41 5.30
CA LYS A 632 33.22 -6.86 6.34
C LYS A 632 34.63 -6.34 6.09
N SER A 633 35.12 -6.41 4.85
CA SER A 633 36.46 -5.93 4.51
C SER A 633 36.57 -4.41 4.68
N SER A 634 35.51 -3.65 4.35
CA SER A 634 35.50 -2.20 4.55
C SER A 634 35.48 -1.79 6.03
N SER A 635 34.72 -2.50 6.89
CA SER A 635 34.65 -2.16 8.32
C SER A 635 35.95 -2.45 9.07
N GLY A 636 36.69 -3.49 8.66
CA GLY A 636 37.99 -3.83 9.22
C GLY A 636 39.11 -2.85 8.87
N TYR A 637 38.89 -1.94 7.91
CA TYR A 637 39.79 -0.83 7.61
C TYR A 637 39.49 0.45 8.41
N VAL A 638 38.36 0.50 9.12
CA VAL A 638 37.90 1.68 9.88
C VAL A 638 38.08 1.52 11.40
N SER A 639 38.42 0.32 11.87
CA SER A 639 38.85 0.04 13.26
C SER A 639 40.36 0.00 13.37
#